data_AF-A0A318CH31-F1
#
_entry.id   AF-A0A318CH31-F1
#
_cell.length_a   1.000
_cell.length_b   1.000
_cell.length_c   1.000
_cell.angle_alpha   90.00
_cell.angle_beta   90.00
_cell.angle_gamma   90.00
#
_symmetry.space_group_name_H-M   'P 1'
#
loop_
_entity.id
_entity.type
_entity.pdbx_description
1 polymer ?
#
loop_
_entity_poly.entity_id
_entity_poly.type
_entity_poly.pdbx_seq_one_letter_code
_entity_poly.pdbx_strand_id
1 'polypeptide(L)'
;MKRWMVYVLVVAAVAAIILIITLPGVLNKEPQIELPVQVVNQGEKLSVNLKQFVSDEKVDEVALELIDGPGDLSGFSYTFEPGFSYAGEIAVRIRATDEQGKSSEDEMLVNVIRVNRPPEIDTSPVVVNEGETLSIDLNSIAVDPDGDNLEFSVEGPGELEGSIYTYSPGYNDAGDGVLRVTARDTHGNETARDIPLEIIDVNAPPVMQIKNQVVNEGERISVDIASAAVDVDGDEIFFSIEQGPGLLEDGLFVYEPSFADAGTRSVIIRVVDSYGNEAFSSFEVEVKDFNRPPKLLLSDIVLNEGDTVEIDFLERVIDPDGDEVSFAIEGPGEIVDGKYKYTPRFGEAGEESVTVFLEDEKGGTSTTAFRIRVNEVNRPPTVSIPDWGVKEGETLRIYLRAFVFDPDGDDLDFEIVEGPGAIEDGHYLYSPDFDSEGTHEVKLLARDSKGLESIGTFTVDVENVNRAPVKVIPSLNTTIMETFTLNLDLSSLFFDPDGDDLEFEMEGYGRIEESSYVFSPDYNDQGQKLATVTAYDSLGLSDSLLIRIDVRDKNRDPESAIKEINTSIREGFSLRIDLNPLFSDPDGDELTFTVSGPGMIDDGYYSYSPNHSEAGQKSVIITASDGKGGSLSLPINIAVIDVNRPPTVSIPDWGVKEGETLRIYLRAFVFDPDGDDLDFEIVEGPGAIEDGHYLYSPDFDSEGTHEVKLLARDSKGLESIGTFTVDVENVNRAPVKVIPSLNTTIMETFTLNLDLSSLFFDPDGDDLEFEMEGYGRIEESSYVFSPDYNDQGQKLATVTAYDSLGLSDSLLIRIDVRDKNRPADLFIPDGIAEVGSEYSLYLREFASDPDGDNLEFRLLSGPGEVVEGRYSFIPTRKDIGKNEVLLEVMDEKGMKTENRFTVMVETSEKVTIISYALRSVDSDLVRIVAGQHEILSQERQSVVKTDWIFNFNEIHFFAVNESGDTLIGTAVFDDVDSQLNRKIYSPAGDYMGNIILVTK
;
A
#
# COMPACT_ATOMS: atom_id res chain seq x y z
N MET A 1 -13.64 112.45 265.74
CA MET A 1 -13.44 113.20 267.01
C MET A 1 -12.56 114.40 266.68
N LYS A 2 -12.97 115.65 266.97
CA LYS A 2 -12.80 116.39 268.26
C LYS A 2 -11.33 116.54 268.66
N ARG A 3 -10.88 117.35 269.64
CA ARG A 3 -11.35 118.49 270.47
C ARG A 3 -10.48 119.67 269.99
N TRP A 4 -11.00 120.87 269.79
CA TRP A 4 -10.87 121.97 270.77
C TRP A 4 -9.50 122.60 271.11
N MET A 5 -8.30 122.06 270.88
CA MET A 5 -7.17 122.50 271.73
C MET A 5 -5.97 123.13 271.01
N VAL A 6 -6.09 124.45 270.94
CA VAL A 6 -5.08 125.51 270.85
C VAL A 6 -4.63 125.91 269.44
N TYR A 7 -4.08 125.03 268.62
CA TYR A 7 -2.98 125.46 267.74
C TYR A 7 -3.25 125.57 266.23
N VAL A 8 -4.43 125.23 265.65
CA VAL A 8 -4.59 125.34 264.17
C VAL A 8 -5.43 126.55 263.72
N LEU A 9 -5.79 127.45 264.66
CA LEU A 9 -6.28 128.82 264.44
C LEU A 9 -5.35 129.73 263.56
N VAL A 10 -4.35 129.22 262.81
CA VAL A 10 -3.59 129.88 261.69
C VAL A 10 -4.14 129.54 260.27
N VAL A 11 -5.13 128.64 260.07
CA VAL A 11 -5.46 128.06 258.72
C VAL A 11 -6.74 128.58 258.00
N ALA A 12 -7.83 128.97 258.66
CA ALA A 12 -9.17 129.13 258.01
C ALA A 12 -9.55 130.53 257.44
N ALA A 13 -8.75 131.58 257.65
CA ALA A 13 -9.06 132.93 257.11
C ALA A 13 -7.82 133.75 256.73
N VAL A 14 -6.61 133.22 256.92
CA VAL A 14 -5.32 133.91 256.66
C VAL A 14 -4.38 133.07 255.77
N ALA A 15 -4.92 132.09 255.00
CA ALA A 15 -4.29 131.53 253.79
C ALA A 15 -4.76 132.21 252.47
N ALA A 16 -5.38 133.38 252.57
CA ALA A 16 -5.84 134.20 251.47
C ALA A 16 -4.74 134.74 250.50
N ILE A 17 -3.49 134.24 250.47
CA ILE A 17 -2.43 134.70 249.52
C ILE A 17 -1.50 133.57 248.99
N ILE A 18 -1.47 132.36 249.57
CA ILE A 18 -0.52 131.30 249.14
C ILE A 18 -1.19 129.90 249.17
N LEU A 19 -1.66 129.42 247.98
CA LEU A 19 -1.94 128.05 247.42
C LEU A 19 -3.13 128.14 246.42
N ILE A 20 -3.05 128.47 245.12
CA ILE A 20 -2.01 128.41 244.08
C ILE A 20 -1.61 126.95 243.79
N ILE A 21 -1.77 126.51 242.53
CA ILE A 21 -1.53 125.16 241.97
C ILE A 21 -2.76 124.22 242.10
N THR A 22 -3.18 123.63 240.99
CA THR A 22 -4.14 122.51 240.83
C THR A 22 -5.65 122.83 240.77
N LEU A 23 -6.18 122.97 239.55
CA LEU A 23 -6.97 121.89 238.91
C LEU A 23 -7.21 122.19 237.42
N PRO A 24 -6.25 121.84 236.55
CA PRO A 24 -6.41 121.83 235.10
C PRO A 24 -6.58 120.40 234.55
N GLY A 25 -7.31 120.26 233.44
CA GLY A 25 -7.14 119.16 232.48
C GLY A 25 -8.24 118.10 232.43
N VAL A 26 -9.27 118.31 231.59
CA VAL A 26 -9.98 117.26 230.85
C VAL A 26 -10.62 117.91 229.59
N LEU A 27 -10.23 117.48 228.38
CA LEU A 27 -10.77 117.72 227.00
C LEU A 27 -9.80 118.39 225.96
N ASN A 28 -8.83 117.62 225.40
CA ASN A 28 -8.27 117.83 224.05
C ASN A 28 -8.56 116.60 223.13
N LYS A 29 -8.94 116.83 221.86
CA LYS A 29 -9.27 115.80 220.84
C LYS A 29 -8.23 115.80 219.72
N GLU A 30 -8.08 114.69 219.00
CA GLU A 30 -7.10 114.51 217.93
C GLU A 30 -7.54 115.11 216.58
N PRO A 31 -6.60 115.54 215.71
CA PRO A 31 -6.91 115.98 214.35
C PRO A 31 -7.47 114.82 213.51
N GLN A 32 -8.22 115.12 212.45
CA GLN A 32 -8.79 114.13 211.52
C GLN A 32 -8.07 114.20 210.16
N ILE A 33 -7.70 113.05 209.59
CA ILE A 33 -7.10 112.93 208.25
C ILE A 33 -7.86 111.88 207.42
N GLU A 34 -8.21 112.19 206.17
CA GLU A 34 -8.84 111.26 205.21
C GLU A 34 -8.26 111.47 203.78
N LEU A 35 -7.53 110.49 203.23
CA LEU A 35 -6.74 110.63 202.00
C LEU A 35 -7.39 109.97 200.77
N PRO A 36 -7.27 110.57 199.57
CA PRO A 36 -7.85 110.01 198.34
C PRO A 36 -6.94 108.99 197.64
N VAL A 37 -7.50 108.18 196.72
CA VAL A 37 -6.74 107.34 195.77
C VAL A 37 -6.21 108.17 194.58
N GLN A 38 -5.05 107.80 194.03
CA GLN A 38 -4.35 108.47 192.92
C GLN A 38 -3.92 107.48 191.81
N VAL A 39 -3.64 107.99 190.60
CA VAL A 39 -3.19 107.20 189.43
C VAL A 39 -2.11 107.98 188.66
N VAL A 40 -1.07 107.30 188.14
CA VAL A 40 0.01 107.90 187.34
C VAL A 40 0.60 106.88 186.33
N ASN A 41 1.15 107.32 185.19
CA ASN A 41 1.85 106.41 184.27
C ASN A 41 3.33 106.25 184.65
N GLN A 42 3.96 105.13 184.26
CA GLN A 42 5.41 104.94 184.37
C GLN A 42 6.15 106.06 183.64
N GLY A 43 7.08 106.71 184.33
CA GLY A 43 7.87 107.84 183.84
C GLY A 43 7.20 109.21 184.01
N GLU A 44 6.00 109.30 184.58
CA GLU A 44 5.31 110.58 184.85
C GLU A 44 5.26 110.90 186.35
N LYS A 45 5.31 112.19 186.71
CA LYS A 45 5.35 112.64 188.11
C LYS A 45 3.95 112.92 188.69
N LEU A 46 3.60 112.24 189.78
CA LEU A 46 2.43 112.50 190.61
C LEU A 46 2.76 113.54 191.70
N SER A 47 1.85 114.50 191.93
CA SER A 47 1.97 115.54 192.97
C SER A 47 0.59 115.86 193.58
N VAL A 48 0.46 115.78 194.90
CA VAL A 48 -0.81 115.89 195.63
C VAL A 48 -0.66 116.84 196.83
N ASN A 49 -1.58 117.81 196.97
CA ASN A 49 -1.65 118.69 198.15
C ASN A 49 -2.65 118.15 199.18
N LEU A 50 -2.13 117.80 200.36
CA LEU A 50 -2.84 117.11 201.42
C LEU A 50 -3.49 118.04 202.44
N LYS A 51 -3.27 119.35 202.39
CA LYS A 51 -3.80 120.30 203.40
C LYS A 51 -5.32 120.27 203.49
N GLN A 52 -5.99 120.02 202.37
CA GLN A 52 -7.44 119.94 202.28
C GLN A 52 -8.04 118.67 202.91
N PHE A 53 -7.20 117.69 203.23
CA PHE A 53 -7.59 116.39 203.76
C PHE A 53 -7.34 116.26 205.26
N VAL A 54 -6.97 117.36 205.93
CA VAL A 54 -6.60 117.40 207.34
C VAL A 54 -7.37 118.52 208.03
N SER A 55 -7.99 118.25 209.18
CA SER A 55 -8.75 119.25 209.95
C SER A 55 -8.58 119.11 211.47
N ASP A 56 -8.60 120.24 212.18
CA ASP A 56 -8.54 120.36 213.64
C ASP A 56 -9.59 121.38 214.14
N GLU A 57 -10.42 121.00 215.12
CA GLU A 57 -11.53 121.81 215.65
C GLU A 57 -11.09 123.08 216.41
N LYS A 58 -9.85 123.16 216.92
CA LYS A 58 -9.38 124.27 217.78
C LYS A 58 -8.39 125.22 217.12
N VAL A 59 -8.06 125.02 215.85
CA VAL A 59 -7.16 125.89 215.07
C VAL A 59 -5.73 125.88 215.63
N ASP A 60 -5.25 124.72 216.07
CA ASP A 60 -3.82 124.50 216.32
C ASP A 60 -3.11 124.14 214.99
N GLU A 61 -1.80 124.38 214.87
CA GLU A 61 -1.04 123.94 213.69
C GLU A 61 -0.90 122.40 213.67
N VAL A 62 -1.23 121.78 212.54
CA VAL A 62 -1.12 120.32 212.33
C VAL A 62 0.09 120.01 211.46
N ALA A 63 0.95 119.11 211.92
CA ALA A 63 2.09 118.61 211.15
C ALA A 63 1.78 117.24 210.54
N LEU A 64 2.18 117.03 209.27
CA LEU A 64 2.08 115.73 208.59
C LEU A 64 3.42 115.01 208.54
N GLU A 65 3.39 113.70 208.71
CA GLU A 65 4.54 112.81 208.61
C GLU A 65 4.20 111.61 207.70
N LEU A 66 5.07 111.32 206.72
CA LEU A 66 4.95 110.13 205.88
C LEU A 66 5.46 108.93 206.66
N ILE A 67 4.58 107.97 206.91
CA ILE A 67 4.86 106.80 207.74
C ILE A 67 5.39 105.64 206.88
N ASP A 68 4.76 105.39 205.73
CA ASP A 68 5.11 104.29 204.84
C ASP A 68 4.68 104.59 203.39
N GLY A 69 5.33 103.94 202.43
CA GLY A 69 5.10 104.12 200.99
C GLY A 69 6.14 105.01 200.28
N PRO A 70 6.32 104.86 198.95
CA PRO A 70 7.31 105.63 198.19
C PRO A 70 6.90 107.08 197.99
N GLY A 71 7.84 107.93 197.59
CA GLY A 71 7.62 109.36 197.38
C GLY A 71 8.11 110.21 198.53
N ASP A 72 7.94 111.52 198.38
CA ASP A 72 8.43 112.52 199.32
C ASP A 72 7.26 113.37 199.84
N LEU A 73 7.19 113.58 201.16
CA LEU A 73 6.24 114.48 201.81
C LEU A 73 6.97 115.69 202.41
N SER A 74 6.57 116.90 202.02
CA SER A 74 7.12 118.15 202.58
C SER A 74 5.99 119.11 202.93
N GLY A 75 5.82 119.39 204.22
CA GLY A 75 4.67 120.14 204.75
C GLY A 75 3.37 119.40 204.46
N PHE A 76 2.59 119.90 203.50
CA PHE A 76 1.35 119.26 203.04
C PHE A 76 1.44 118.73 201.59
N SER A 77 2.61 118.73 200.93
CA SER A 77 2.73 118.29 199.53
C SER A 77 3.39 116.91 199.44
N TYR A 78 2.72 115.95 198.81
CA TYR A 78 3.26 114.62 198.51
C TYR A 78 3.61 114.52 197.02
N THR A 79 4.77 113.95 196.67
CA THR A 79 5.18 113.71 195.28
C THR A 79 5.77 112.32 195.07
N PHE A 80 5.48 111.69 193.93
CA PHE A 80 6.02 110.38 193.54
C PHE A 80 6.14 110.25 192.01
N GLU A 81 7.24 109.70 191.50
CA GLU A 81 7.47 109.49 190.07
C GLU A 81 7.95 108.05 189.83
N PRO A 82 7.08 107.13 189.37
CA PRO A 82 7.43 105.72 189.20
C PRO A 82 8.23 105.48 187.90
N GLY A 83 9.44 104.91 188.00
CA GLY A 83 10.17 104.40 186.83
C GLY A 83 9.56 103.13 186.21
N PHE A 84 10.09 102.65 185.08
CA PHE A 84 9.57 101.48 184.32
C PHE A 84 9.52 100.14 185.10
N SER A 85 10.13 100.10 186.29
CA SER A 85 10.05 98.97 187.23
C SER A 85 8.85 98.97 188.18
N TYR A 86 8.16 100.11 188.35
CA TYR A 86 6.97 100.23 189.21
C TYR A 86 5.71 100.02 188.38
N ALA A 87 4.96 98.94 188.60
CA ALA A 87 3.67 98.68 187.94
C ALA A 87 2.66 98.13 188.95
N GLY A 88 1.41 98.59 188.89
CA GLY A 88 0.31 98.17 189.79
C GLY A 88 0.01 99.14 190.93
N GLU A 89 -0.79 98.68 191.90
CA GLU A 89 -1.28 99.49 193.03
C GLU A 89 -0.24 99.56 194.16
N ILE A 90 0.00 100.76 194.68
CA ILE A 90 0.99 101.07 195.72
C ILE A 90 0.29 101.84 196.85
N ALA A 91 0.49 101.47 198.12
CA ALA A 91 -0.12 102.16 199.25
C ALA A 91 0.87 103.08 200.00
N VAL A 92 0.37 104.23 200.48
CA VAL A 92 1.14 105.32 201.10
C VAL A 92 0.43 105.81 202.36
N ARG A 93 1.05 105.68 203.53
CA ARG A 93 0.43 105.96 204.85
C ARG A 93 0.97 107.24 205.47
N ILE A 94 0.09 108.14 205.93
CA ILE A 94 0.47 109.47 206.46
C ILE A 94 -0.22 109.73 207.80
N ARG A 95 0.53 110.32 208.75
CA ARG A 95 0.05 110.72 210.08
C ARG A 95 -0.09 112.23 210.18
N ALA A 96 -1.18 112.71 210.79
CA ALA A 96 -1.38 114.09 211.20
C ALA A 96 -1.28 114.24 212.72
N THR A 97 -0.53 115.22 213.23
CA THR A 97 -0.33 115.44 214.68
C THR A 97 -0.53 116.91 215.05
N ASP A 98 -1.30 117.17 216.11
CA ASP A 98 -1.51 118.52 216.67
C ASP A 98 -0.32 118.96 217.58
N GLU A 99 -0.23 120.25 217.92
CA GLU A 99 0.83 120.77 218.82
C GLU A 99 0.79 120.17 220.23
N GLN A 100 -0.34 119.57 220.63
CA GLN A 100 -0.55 118.96 221.94
C GLN A 100 -0.22 117.45 221.94
N GLY A 101 0.23 116.91 220.81
CA GLY A 101 0.75 115.56 220.63
C GLY A 101 -0.30 114.48 220.35
N LYS A 102 -1.57 114.83 220.07
CA LYS A 102 -2.56 113.86 219.59
C LYS A 102 -2.49 113.73 218.07
N SER A 103 -2.68 112.50 217.57
CA SER A 103 -2.49 112.19 216.14
C SER A 103 -3.50 111.19 215.59
N SER A 104 -3.71 111.24 214.27
CA SER A 104 -4.47 110.27 213.48
C SER A 104 -3.72 109.92 212.19
N GLU A 105 -4.03 108.77 211.59
CA GLU A 105 -3.41 108.27 210.35
C GLU A 105 -4.47 107.86 209.34
N ASP A 106 -4.13 107.99 208.06
CA ASP A 106 -4.87 107.36 206.96
C ASP A 106 -3.94 106.94 205.80
N GLU A 107 -4.45 106.15 204.85
CA GLU A 107 -3.69 105.51 203.78
C GLU A 107 -4.21 105.89 202.37
N MET A 108 -3.31 106.37 201.51
CA MET A 108 -3.53 106.73 200.10
C MET A 108 -3.02 105.62 199.17
N LEU A 109 -3.86 105.17 198.24
CA LEU A 109 -3.46 104.22 197.18
C LEU A 109 -3.05 104.96 195.90
N VAL A 110 -2.01 104.50 195.21
CA VAL A 110 -1.46 105.05 193.95
C VAL A 110 -1.33 103.93 192.90
N ASN A 111 -2.05 104.02 191.79
CA ASN A 111 -2.02 103.04 190.70
C ASN A 111 -1.08 103.45 189.54
N VAL A 112 -0.14 102.59 189.13
CA VAL A 112 0.87 102.87 188.08
C VAL A 112 0.72 102.04 186.80
N ILE A 113 0.66 102.67 185.60
CA ILE A 113 0.41 102.06 184.26
C ILE A 113 1.68 102.02 183.35
N ARG A 114 1.93 100.95 182.57
CA ARG A 114 3.14 100.67 181.73
C ARG A 114 3.07 101.21 180.26
N VAL A 115 4.22 101.43 179.57
CA VAL A 115 4.39 101.95 178.17
C VAL A 115 5.42 101.14 177.31
N ASN A 116 5.28 101.02 175.96
CA ASN A 116 6.05 100.16 174.99
C ASN A 116 7.13 100.89 174.10
N ARG A 117 8.22 100.22 173.62
CA ARG A 117 9.36 100.80 172.83
C ARG A 117 9.53 100.22 171.39
N PRO A 118 10.20 100.93 170.44
CA PRO A 118 10.36 100.49 169.02
C PRO A 118 11.56 99.54 168.72
N PRO A 119 11.54 98.79 167.59
CA PRO A 119 12.62 97.90 167.11
C PRO A 119 13.93 98.57 166.60
N GLU A 120 15.03 97.83 166.49
CA GLU A 120 16.33 98.26 165.92
C GLU A 120 16.82 97.34 164.76
N ILE A 121 17.52 97.86 163.73
CA ILE A 121 17.99 97.13 162.50
C ILE A 121 19.48 97.44 162.17
N ASP A 122 20.28 96.43 161.79
CA ASP A 122 21.67 96.52 161.26
C ASP A 122 21.69 96.80 159.74
N THR A 123 22.68 97.57 159.27
CA THR A 123 22.74 98.17 157.92
C THR A 123 24.04 97.87 157.13
N SER A 124 24.74 96.78 157.46
CA SER A 124 25.95 96.36 156.76
C SER A 124 25.68 95.94 155.29
N PRO A 125 26.56 96.29 154.31
CA PRO A 125 26.31 96.06 152.88
C PRO A 125 26.40 94.58 152.46
N VAL A 126 25.70 94.22 151.39
CA VAL A 126 25.60 92.85 150.83
C VAL A 126 26.03 92.82 149.36
N VAL A 127 26.67 91.74 148.90
CA VAL A 127 27.20 91.59 147.52
C VAL A 127 26.76 90.25 146.90
N VAL A 128 26.42 90.22 145.61
CA VAL A 128 26.06 89.02 144.82
C VAL A 128 26.55 89.14 143.36
N ASN A 129 26.86 88.04 142.67
CA ASN A 129 27.16 88.07 141.23
C ASN A 129 25.87 87.90 140.40
N GLU A 130 25.80 88.50 139.21
CA GLU A 130 24.73 88.22 138.26
C GLU A 130 24.67 86.72 137.90
N GLY A 131 23.46 86.21 137.75
CA GLY A 131 23.20 84.78 137.52
C GLY A 131 23.24 83.90 138.78
N GLU A 132 23.68 84.43 139.94
CA GLU A 132 23.64 83.74 141.24
C GLU A 132 22.47 84.21 142.11
N THR A 133 22.10 83.44 143.14
CA THR A 133 20.98 83.78 144.04
C THR A 133 21.47 84.17 145.43
N LEU A 134 21.12 85.37 145.87
CA LEU A 134 21.32 85.90 147.22
C LEU A 134 20.17 85.48 148.16
N SER A 135 20.48 85.15 149.42
CA SER A 135 19.50 84.86 150.47
C SER A 135 19.92 85.43 151.84
N ILE A 136 19.04 86.18 152.51
CA ILE A 136 19.28 86.86 153.82
C ILE A 136 18.11 86.60 154.78
N ASP A 137 18.38 86.23 156.03
CA ASP A 137 17.36 86.16 157.10
C ASP A 137 17.29 87.48 157.91
N LEU A 138 16.18 88.19 157.82
CA LEU A 138 15.97 89.51 158.44
C LEU A 138 15.89 89.47 159.97
N ASN A 139 15.52 88.33 160.59
CA ASN A 139 15.59 88.18 162.04
C ASN A 139 17.03 88.25 162.56
N SER A 140 18.02 87.94 161.72
CA SER A 140 19.43 88.02 162.10
C SER A 140 19.98 89.44 162.15
N ILE A 141 19.27 90.41 161.54
CA ILE A 141 19.70 91.80 161.42
C ILE A 141 18.76 92.79 162.13
N ALA A 142 17.74 92.35 162.86
CA ALA A 142 16.83 93.22 163.60
C ALA A 142 16.38 92.64 164.95
N VAL A 143 16.14 93.50 165.95
CA VAL A 143 15.73 93.09 167.32
C VAL A 143 14.79 94.10 167.99
N ASP A 144 13.79 93.62 168.74
CA ASP A 144 12.92 94.45 169.59
C ASP A 144 13.43 94.52 171.05
N PRO A 145 13.62 95.72 171.64
CA PRO A 145 14.10 95.87 173.01
C PRO A 145 13.17 95.37 174.12
N ASP A 146 11.85 95.26 173.88
CA ASP A 146 10.85 94.73 174.81
C ASP A 146 10.59 93.22 174.61
N GLY A 147 11.23 92.63 173.60
CA GLY A 147 11.16 91.21 173.27
C GLY A 147 9.91 90.83 172.47
N ASP A 148 9.25 91.82 171.87
CA ASP A 148 8.12 91.59 170.98
C ASP A 148 8.58 90.93 169.67
N ASN A 149 7.70 90.13 169.07
CA ASN A 149 7.98 89.56 167.75
C ASN A 149 7.97 90.66 166.68
N LEU A 150 8.89 90.54 165.72
CA LEU A 150 9.01 91.47 164.61
C LEU A 150 8.31 90.94 163.35
N GLU A 151 7.55 91.79 162.71
CA GLU A 151 7.06 91.62 161.35
C GLU A 151 7.92 92.45 160.39
N PHE A 152 8.39 91.83 159.30
CA PHE A 152 9.25 92.48 158.32
C PHE A 152 8.50 92.80 157.03
N SER A 153 8.86 93.95 156.44
CA SER A 153 8.59 94.24 155.04
C SER A 153 9.87 94.75 154.38
N VAL A 154 10.04 94.43 153.10
CA VAL A 154 11.17 94.88 152.29
C VAL A 154 10.69 95.60 151.05
N GLU A 155 11.44 96.62 150.65
CA GLU A 155 11.35 97.25 149.33
C GLU A 155 12.71 97.06 148.64
N GLY A 156 12.75 96.14 147.67
CA GLY A 156 13.95 95.74 146.92
C GLY A 156 13.59 94.79 145.77
N PRO A 157 14.54 94.40 144.89
CA PRO A 157 14.26 93.63 143.68
C PRO A 157 13.97 92.13 143.92
N GLY A 158 14.18 91.63 145.14
CA GLY A 158 13.89 90.25 145.52
C GLY A 158 12.54 90.05 146.20
N GLU A 159 12.29 88.82 146.62
CA GLU A 159 11.08 88.39 147.32
C GLU A 159 11.39 88.13 148.80
N LEU A 160 10.44 88.44 149.69
CA LEU A 160 10.50 88.12 151.12
C LEU A 160 9.45 87.05 151.44
N GLU A 161 9.91 85.90 151.94
CA GLU A 161 9.03 84.86 152.48
C GLU A 161 9.24 84.73 154.00
N GLY A 162 8.28 85.26 154.77
CA GLY A 162 8.36 85.33 156.22
C GLY A 162 9.44 86.30 156.69
N SER A 163 10.64 85.77 156.97
CA SER A 163 11.82 86.58 157.34
C SER A 163 13.00 86.40 156.39
N ILE A 164 12.89 85.53 155.37
CA ILE A 164 13.99 85.27 154.43
C ILE A 164 13.76 86.06 153.15
N TYR A 165 14.68 86.96 152.84
CA TYR A 165 14.76 87.67 151.56
C TYR A 165 15.60 86.89 150.57
N THR A 166 15.12 86.69 149.34
CA THR A 166 15.85 86.05 148.24
C THR A 166 15.84 86.91 146.97
N TYR A 167 16.98 87.05 146.31
CA TYR A 167 17.13 87.83 145.09
C TYR A 167 18.11 87.15 144.12
N SER A 168 17.72 86.99 142.86
CA SER A 168 18.55 86.40 141.80
C SER A 168 18.70 87.41 140.64
N PRO A 169 19.74 88.25 140.63
CA PRO A 169 19.99 89.18 139.51
C PRO A 169 20.22 88.44 138.19
N GLY A 170 19.64 88.92 137.10
CA GLY A 170 19.98 88.52 135.73
C GLY A 170 21.18 89.30 135.18
N TYR A 171 21.69 88.93 134.01
CA TYR A 171 22.85 89.55 133.32
C TYR A 171 22.63 91.01 132.84
N ASN A 172 21.59 91.70 133.31
CA ASN A 172 21.36 93.12 133.03
C ASN A 172 21.20 93.95 134.32
N ASP A 173 21.41 93.32 135.48
CA ASP A 173 21.11 93.89 136.79
C ASP A 173 22.38 94.40 137.51
N ALA A 174 23.55 94.36 136.87
CA ALA A 174 24.85 94.74 137.42
C ALA A 174 24.88 96.20 137.85
N GLY A 175 25.46 96.44 139.02
CA GLY A 175 25.61 97.77 139.61
C GLY A 175 25.23 97.84 141.09
N ASP A 176 25.24 99.06 141.61
CA ASP A 176 24.91 99.35 143.01
C ASP A 176 23.41 99.61 143.19
N GLY A 177 22.82 98.99 144.21
CA GLY A 177 21.43 99.14 144.64
C GLY A 177 21.29 99.27 146.16
N VAL A 178 20.05 99.40 146.62
CA VAL A 178 19.70 99.41 148.05
C VAL A 178 18.49 98.53 148.33
N LEU A 179 18.51 97.82 149.44
CA LEU A 179 17.43 97.03 150.00
C LEU A 179 16.89 97.75 151.24
N ARG A 180 15.67 98.26 151.19
CA ARG A 180 15.03 98.90 152.35
C ARG A 180 14.29 97.88 153.18
N VAL A 181 14.68 97.71 154.45
CA VAL A 181 14.08 96.80 155.41
C VAL A 181 13.32 97.58 156.48
N THR A 182 12.08 97.19 156.74
CA THR A 182 11.22 97.77 157.77
C THR A 182 10.79 96.68 158.74
N ALA A 183 11.02 96.90 160.04
CA ALA A 183 10.65 96.01 161.12
C ALA A 183 9.61 96.67 162.03
N ARG A 184 8.50 95.99 162.30
CA ARG A 184 7.38 96.46 163.12
C ARG A 184 7.12 95.51 164.28
N ASP A 185 6.97 96.03 165.49
CA ASP A 185 6.58 95.25 166.68
C ASP A 185 5.06 94.97 166.71
N THR A 186 4.63 94.02 167.54
CA THR A 186 3.20 93.67 167.68
C THR A 186 2.33 94.77 168.30
N HIS A 187 2.92 95.81 168.88
CA HIS A 187 2.24 96.93 169.51
C HIS A 187 2.21 98.18 168.60
N GLY A 188 2.73 98.06 167.38
CA GLY A 188 2.62 99.02 166.30
C GLY A 188 3.78 100.00 166.14
N ASN A 189 4.87 99.88 166.90
CA ASN A 189 6.08 100.67 166.64
C ASN A 189 6.86 100.10 165.46
N GLU A 190 7.52 100.96 164.69
CA GLU A 190 8.18 100.58 163.44
C GLU A 190 9.52 101.32 163.24
N THR A 191 10.52 100.60 162.72
CA THR A 191 11.82 101.13 162.31
C THR A 191 12.13 100.67 160.88
N ALA A 192 12.58 101.59 160.03
CA ALA A 192 12.97 101.31 158.64
C ALA A 192 14.41 101.78 158.36
N ARG A 193 15.19 100.96 157.62
CA ARG A 193 16.58 101.25 157.24
C ARG A 193 16.91 100.72 155.84
N ASP A 194 17.85 101.38 155.17
CA ASP A 194 18.35 100.98 153.85
C ASP A 194 19.68 100.22 154.00
N ILE A 195 19.80 99.09 153.33
CA ILE A 195 20.99 98.22 153.27
C ILE A 195 21.59 98.31 151.85
N PRO A 196 22.85 98.70 151.67
CA PRO A 196 23.47 98.71 150.33
C PRO A 196 23.63 97.30 149.74
N LEU A 197 23.34 97.14 148.45
CA LEU A 197 23.42 95.88 147.68
C LEU A 197 24.28 96.08 146.42
N GLU A 198 25.38 95.36 146.26
CA GLU A 198 26.24 95.41 145.06
C GLU A 198 26.07 94.14 144.21
N ILE A 199 25.83 94.31 142.91
CA ILE A 199 25.66 93.21 141.94
C ILE A 199 26.83 93.22 140.95
N ILE A 200 27.61 92.14 140.90
CA ILE A 200 28.82 92.03 140.07
C ILE A 200 28.50 91.45 138.68
N ASP A 201 28.95 92.16 137.65
CA ASP A 201 28.81 91.84 136.22
C ASP A 201 29.54 90.55 135.78
N VAL A 202 28.89 89.71 134.96
CA VAL A 202 29.42 88.43 134.43
C VAL A 202 28.95 88.21 132.98
N ASN A 203 29.84 87.75 132.07
CA ASN A 203 29.52 87.50 130.66
C ASN A 203 28.36 86.49 130.45
N ALA A 204 27.36 86.88 129.67
CA ALA A 204 26.25 86.05 129.21
C ALA A 204 26.60 85.32 127.90
N PRO A 205 26.00 84.13 127.64
CA PRO A 205 26.10 83.47 126.34
C PRO A 205 25.13 84.04 125.30
N PRO A 206 25.43 83.94 123.99
CA PRO A 206 24.55 84.40 122.93
C PRO A 206 23.30 83.53 122.81
N VAL A 207 22.17 84.10 122.35
CA VAL A 207 20.89 83.38 122.16
C VAL A 207 20.47 83.42 120.69
N MET A 208 19.94 82.31 120.15
CA MET A 208 19.64 82.17 118.72
C MET A 208 18.42 81.28 118.39
N GLN A 209 17.56 81.72 117.46
CA GLN A 209 16.40 80.95 116.96
C GLN A 209 16.15 81.11 115.45
N ILE A 210 16.17 80.02 114.68
CA ILE A 210 15.89 80.01 113.23
C ILE A 210 14.58 79.23 112.92
N LYS A 211 13.83 79.68 111.90
CA LYS A 211 12.62 78.99 111.41
C LYS A 211 12.94 77.98 110.30
N ASN A 212 12.14 76.92 110.20
CA ASN A 212 12.19 75.96 109.08
C ASN A 212 11.94 76.63 107.73
N GLN A 213 12.51 76.05 106.68
CA GLN A 213 12.51 76.54 105.31
C GLN A 213 11.98 75.48 104.34
N VAL A 214 11.50 75.92 103.18
CA VAL A 214 11.04 75.05 102.09
C VAL A 214 11.64 75.55 100.78
N VAL A 215 12.16 74.65 99.96
CA VAL A 215 12.75 74.96 98.65
C VAL A 215 12.45 73.82 97.68
N ASN A 216 12.36 74.11 96.38
CA ASN A 216 12.30 73.03 95.39
C ASN A 216 13.73 72.58 95.06
N GLU A 217 13.91 71.31 94.71
CA GLU A 217 15.20 70.85 94.18
C GLU A 217 15.64 71.66 92.94
N GLY A 218 16.95 71.90 92.83
CA GLY A 218 17.55 72.75 91.79
C GLY A 218 17.39 74.26 92.01
N GLU A 219 16.63 74.72 93.01
CA GLU A 219 16.50 76.14 93.35
C GLU A 219 17.38 76.51 94.57
N ARG A 220 18.00 77.69 94.53
CA ARG A 220 18.84 78.19 95.63
C ARG A 220 17.99 78.88 96.70
N ILE A 221 18.18 78.50 97.97
CA ILE A 221 17.63 79.20 99.13
C ILE A 221 18.73 79.94 99.92
N SER A 222 18.37 81.08 100.50
CA SER A 222 19.24 81.88 101.37
C SER A 222 18.50 82.34 102.63
N VAL A 223 19.08 82.15 103.82
CA VAL A 223 18.51 82.49 105.12
C VAL A 223 19.49 83.36 105.90
N ASP A 224 19.07 84.54 106.36
CA ASP A 224 19.88 85.42 107.20
C ASP A 224 19.95 84.87 108.63
N ILE A 225 21.12 84.34 109.00
CA ILE A 225 21.39 83.74 110.30
C ILE A 225 21.89 84.79 111.29
N ALA A 226 22.62 85.80 110.82
CA ALA A 226 23.18 86.86 111.65
C ALA A 226 22.09 87.64 112.39
N SER A 227 20.96 87.92 111.72
CA SER A 227 19.82 88.61 112.35
C SER A 227 19.06 87.77 113.38
N ALA A 228 19.32 86.46 113.45
CA ALA A 228 18.60 85.50 114.28
C ALA A 228 19.29 85.21 115.62
N ALA A 229 20.48 85.77 115.86
CA ALA A 229 21.19 85.66 117.13
C ALA A 229 21.48 87.03 117.74
N VAL A 230 21.42 87.10 119.07
CA VAL A 230 21.69 88.31 119.85
C VAL A 230 22.51 87.92 121.08
N ASP A 231 23.54 88.71 121.35
CA ASP A 231 24.27 88.71 122.62
C ASP A 231 23.83 89.93 123.44
N VAL A 232 23.55 89.73 124.73
CA VAL A 232 22.97 90.77 125.59
C VAL A 232 24.02 91.76 126.09
N ASP A 233 25.27 91.33 126.22
CA ASP A 233 26.41 92.17 126.62
C ASP A 233 26.97 92.96 125.43
N GLY A 234 26.52 92.62 124.22
CA GLY A 234 26.92 93.24 122.98
C GLY A 234 28.24 92.69 122.42
N ASP A 235 28.61 91.48 122.85
CA ASP A 235 29.81 90.80 122.37
C ASP A 235 29.73 90.47 120.87
N GLU A 236 30.89 90.45 120.20
CA GLU A 236 30.95 89.95 118.83
C GLU A 236 30.64 88.45 118.80
N ILE A 237 29.68 88.06 117.95
CA ILE A 237 29.25 86.68 117.76
C ILE A 237 29.75 86.10 116.43
N PHE A 238 30.20 84.85 116.47
CA PHE A 238 30.70 84.10 115.33
C PHE A 238 29.80 82.90 115.05
N PHE A 239 29.49 82.67 113.78
CA PHE A 239 28.61 81.58 113.35
C PHE A 239 29.38 80.50 112.59
N SER A 240 29.00 79.25 112.80
CA SER A 240 29.46 78.11 112.02
C SER A 240 28.36 77.07 111.86
N ILE A 241 28.32 76.36 110.73
CA ILE A 241 27.45 75.19 110.58
C ILE A 241 28.09 74.02 111.32
N GLU A 242 27.41 73.49 112.33
CA GLU A 242 27.84 72.29 113.05
C GLU A 242 27.46 71.03 112.26
N GLN A 243 26.24 71.00 111.72
CA GLN A 243 25.71 69.87 110.98
C GLN A 243 24.66 70.32 109.94
N GLY A 244 24.56 69.60 108.83
CA GLY A 244 23.56 69.82 107.79
C GLY A 244 24.15 70.28 106.45
N PRO A 245 23.35 70.27 105.37
CA PRO A 245 23.80 70.72 104.05
C PRO A 245 23.85 72.24 103.95
N GLY A 246 24.60 72.77 102.99
CA GLY A 246 24.72 74.21 102.72
C GLY A 246 26.03 74.81 103.20
N LEU A 247 26.15 76.12 103.03
CA LEU A 247 27.31 76.93 103.37
C LEU A 247 26.86 78.16 104.15
N LEU A 248 27.73 78.69 104.99
CA LEU A 248 27.52 79.93 105.70
C LEU A 248 28.57 80.95 105.25
N GLU A 249 28.12 82.03 104.63
CA GLU A 249 28.97 83.13 104.16
C GLU A 249 28.51 84.42 104.82
N ASP A 250 29.39 85.04 105.61
CA ASP A 250 29.15 86.33 106.30
C ASP A 250 27.79 86.41 107.04
N GLY A 251 27.38 85.30 107.69
CA GLY A 251 26.13 85.22 108.45
C GLY A 251 24.89 84.90 107.62
N LEU A 252 25.03 84.61 106.32
CA LEU A 252 23.95 84.14 105.46
C LEU A 252 24.12 82.64 105.17
N PHE A 253 23.13 81.84 105.52
CA PHE A 253 23.07 80.42 105.15
C PHE A 253 22.57 80.30 103.72
N VAL A 254 23.27 79.52 102.89
CA VAL A 254 22.93 79.26 101.50
C VAL A 254 22.90 77.76 101.24
N TYR A 255 21.84 77.30 100.58
CA TYR A 255 21.73 75.91 100.14
C TYR A 255 21.08 75.83 98.75
N GLU A 256 21.64 74.97 97.89
CA GLU A 256 21.12 74.68 96.54
C GLU A 256 20.99 73.15 96.43
N PRO A 257 19.83 72.57 96.81
CA PRO A 257 19.60 71.13 96.74
C PRO A 257 19.66 70.61 95.31
N SER A 258 20.25 69.43 95.13
CA SER A 258 20.15 68.64 93.91
C SER A 258 18.88 67.79 93.89
N PHE A 259 18.56 67.17 92.74
CA PHE A 259 17.45 66.23 92.62
C PHE A 259 17.56 65.01 93.58
N ALA A 260 18.77 64.68 94.06
CA ALA A 260 18.95 63.62 95.04
C ALA A 260 18.63 64.06 96.49
N ASP A 261 18.40 65.36 96.69
CA ASP A 261 18.24 65.95 98.01
C ASP A 261 16.78 66.05 98.47
N ALA A 262 15.82 65.54 97.68
CA ALA A 262 14.41 65.50 98.01
C ALA A 262 14.14 64.95 99.44
N GLY A 263 13.15 65.55 100.10
CA GLY A 263 12.80 65.30 101.50
C GLY A 263 13.39 66.30 102.49
N THR A 264 13.22 66.04 103.78
CA THR A 264 13.62 66.96 104.85
C THR A 264 15.10 66.82 105.19
N ARG A 265 15.80 67.94 105.37
CA ARG A 265 17.20 68.02 105.82
C ARG A 265 17.29 68.90 107.06
N SER A 266 18.00 68.43 108.09
CA SER A 266 18.20 69.19 109.33
C SER A 266 19.53 69.94 109.30
N VAL A 267 19.52 71.21 109.69
CA VAL A 267 20.70 72.08 109.80
C VAL A 267 20.83 72.56 111.25
N ILE A 268 22.03 72.45 111.83
CA ILE A 268 22.38 72.93 113.16
C ILE A 268 23.45 74.02 113.01
N ILE A 269 23.14 75.21 113.49
CA ILE A 269 24.07 76.33 113.57
C ILE A 269 24.61 76.44 115.00
N ARG A 270 25.93 76.59 115.10
CA ARG A 270 26.66 76.95 116.31
C ARG A 270 26.97 78.45 116.27
N VAL A 271 26.63 79.16 117.34
CA VAL A 271 26.99 80.57 117.57
C VAL A 271 27.86 80.66 118.83
N VAL A 272 28.93 81.45 118.79
CA VAL A 272 29.86 81.64 119.90
C VAL A 272 30.18 83.12 120.06
N ASP A 273 30.18 83.63 121.29
CA ASP A 273 30.66 84.98 121.57
C ASP A 273 32.20 85.08 121.54
N SER A 274 32.72 86.30 121.68
CA SER A 274 34.16 86.56 121.66
C SER A 274 34.92 86.03 122.88
N TYR A 275 34.21 85.62 123.94
CA TYR A 275 34.75 85.08 125.19
C TYR A 275 34.68 83.55 125.28
N GLY A 276 34.01 82.91 124.32
CA GLY A 276 33.96 81.47 124.13
C GLY A 276 32.68 80.80 124.63
N ASN A 277 31.65 81.52 125.05
CA ASN A 277 30.38 80.88 125.39
C ASN A 277 29.60 80.56 124.11
N GLU A 278 28.95 79.39 124.08
CA GLU A 278 28.33 78.84 122.88
C GLU A 278 26.83 78.59 123.04
N ALA A 279 26.10 78.75 121.94
CA ALA A 279 24.72 78.31 121.78
C ALA A 279 24.52 77.62 120.43
N PHE A 280 23.47 76.79 120.36
CA PHE A 280 23.12 76.03 119.17
C PHE A 280 21.66 76.25 118.82
N SER A 281 21.35 76.34 117.53
CA SER A 281 19.99 76.40 117.02
C SER A 281 19.85 75.49 115.81
N SER A 282 18.74 74.76 115.72
CA SER A 282 18.47 73.89 114.58
C SER A 282 17.21 74.31 113.82
N PHE A 283 17.22 74.09 112.51
CA PHE A 283 16.05 74.25 111.63
C PHE A 283 16.06 73.18 110.54
N GLU A 284 14.89 72.94 109.95
CA GLU A 284 14.72 71.99 108.85
C GLU A 284 14.55 72.72 107.51
N VAL A 285 15.09 72.13 106.44
CA VAL A 285 14.82 72.51 105.05
C VAL A 285 14.07 71.35 104.38
N GLU A 286 12.83 71.57 103.98
CA GLU A 286 12.06 70.63 103.16
C GLU A 286 12.37 70.88 101.68
N VAL A 287 12.99 69.89 101.03
CA VAL A 287 13.26 69.91 99.59
C VAL A 287 12.11 69.18 98.87
N LYS A 288 11.34 69.91 98.07
CA LYS A 288 10.24 69.34 97.27
C LYS A 288 10.76 68.69 95.99
N ASP A 289 10.29 67.47 95.77
CA ASP A 289 10.54 66.64 94.59
C ASP A 289 9.73 67.14 93.38
N PHE A 290 10.34 67.17 92.19
CA PHE A 290 9.76 67.65 90.93
C PHE A 290 9.98 66.63 89.80
N ASN A 291 8.88 66.15 89.23
CA ASN A 291 8.90 65.11 88.18
C ASN A 291 9.67 65.54 86.91
N ARG A 292 10.62 64.73 86.45
CA ARG A 292 11.45 64.94 85.26
C ARG A 292 10.99 63.99 84.15
N PRO A 293 10.83 64.48 82.90
CA PRO A 293 10.30 63.66 81.83
C PRO A 293 11.27 62.53 81.41
N PRO A 294 10.76 61.39 80.94
CA PRO A 294 11.56 60.24 80.51
C PRO A 294 12.33 60.54 79.21
N LYS A 295 13.38 59.77 78.92
CA LYS A 295 14.20 59.91 77.70
C LYS A 295 14.46 58.57 77.03
N LEU A 296 14.20 58.47 75.73
CA LEU A 296 14.47 57.27 74.92
C LEU A 296 15.73 57.43 74.06
N LEU A 297 16.61 56.42 74.08
CA LEU A 297 17.85 56.40 73.29
C LEU A 297 17.70 55.50 72.06
N LEU A 298 17.59 56.11 70.87
CA LEU A 298 17.45 55.40 69.58
C LEU A 298 18.47 55.88 68.55
N SER A 299 18.71 55.03 67.55
CA SER A 299 19.49 55.31 66.35
C SER A 299 18.63 55.03 65.11
N ASP A 300 19.01 55.60 63.97
CA ASP A 300 18.37 55.30 62.68
C ASP A 300 18.52 53.82 62.32
N ILE A 301 17.51 53.27 61.66
CA ILE A 301 17.41 51.86 61.27
C ILE A 301 17.52 51.76 59.75
N VAL A 302 18.29 50.78 59.26
CA VAL A 302 18.29 50.37 57.87
C VAL A 302 17.87 48.91 57.81
N LEU A 303 16.86 48.61 57.00
CA LEU A 303 16.38 47.24 56.75
C LEU A 303 15.94 47.12 55.29
N ASN A 304 15.69 45.89 54.84
CA ASN A 304 15.14 45.65 53.51
C ASN A 304 13.64 45.40 53.61
N GLU A 305 12.91 45.57 52.51
CA GLU A 305 11.50 45.17 52.42
C GLU A 305 11.33 43.68 52.79
N GLY A 306 10.28 43.37 53.57
CA GLY A 306 10.00 42.02 54.07
C GLY A 306 10.77 41.61 55.32
N ASP A 307 11.88 42.27 55.67
CA ASP A 307 12.59 42.03 56.93
C ASP A 307 11.81 42.63 58.11
N THR A 308 11.89 42.03 59.30
CA THR A 308 11.24 42.55 60.50
C THR A 308 12.27 43.10 61.47
N VAL A 309 12.05 44.32 61.95
CA VAL A 309 12.81 44.90 63.06
C VAL A 309 11.96 44.89 64.33
N GLU A 310 12.57 44.50 65.45
CA GLU A 310 11.99 44.55 66.80
C GLU A 310 12.97 45.28 67.72
N ILE A 311 12.51 46.35 68.39
CA ILE A 311 13.31 47.13 69.35
C ILE A 311 12.55 47.21 70.66
N ASP A 312 13.19 46.75 71.74
CA ASP A 312 12.67 46.93 73.09
C ASP A 312 12.94 48.37 73.57
N PHE A 313 11.87 49.16 73.72
CA PHE A 313 11.96 50.52 74.23
C PHE A 313 12.17 50.55 75.74
N LEU A 314 11.71 49.54 76.49
CA LEU A 314 11.91 49.47 77.94
C LEU A 314 13.40 49.31 78.30
N GLU A 315 14.19 48.65 77.47
CA GLU A 315 15.65 48.56 77.66
C GLU A 315 16.41 49.86 77.33
N ARG A 316 15.76 50.80 76.64
CA ARG A 316 16.38 52.00 76.04
C ARG A 316 15.82 53.31 76.57
N VAL A 317 14.74 53.22 77.36
CA VAL A 317 14.16 54.35 78.07
C VAL A 317 14.86 54.54 79.39
N ILE A 318 15.12 55.78 79.75
CA ILE A 318 15.65 56.17 81.05
C ILE A 318 14.71 57.24 81.59
N ASP A 319 14.00 56.90 82.65
CA ASP A 319 13.29 57.88 83.47
C ASP A 319 14.20 58.30 84.64
N PRO A 320 14.54 59.59 84.79
CA PRO A 320 15.41 60.05 85.86
C PRO A 320 14.86 59.82 87.28
N ASP A 321 13.55 59.73 87.45
CA ASP A 321 12.84 59.55 88.73
C ASP A 321 12.47 58.08 89.00
N GLY A 322 12.64 57.23 87.99
CA GLY A 322 12.37 55.79 88.07
C GLY A 322 10.89 55.45 87.90
N ASP A 323 10.10 56.37 87.36
CA ASP A 323 8.68 56.16 87.09
C ASP A 323 8.48 55.25 85.87
N GLU A 324 7.36 54.49 85.84
CA GLU A 324 7.04 53.67 84.66
C GLU A 324 6.69 54.57 83.47
N VAL A 325 7.15 54.18 82.29
CA VAL A 325 7.02 54.98 81.07
C VAL A 325 6.12 54.26 80.06
N SER A 326 5.11 54.97 79.58
CA SER A 326 4.27 54.55 78.47
C SER A 326 4.78 55.11 77.15
N PHE A 327 4.56 54.36 76.06
CA PHE A 327 5.02 54.73 74.72
C PHE A 327 3.83 54.81 73.76
N ALA A 328 3.82 55.85 72.93
CA ALA A 328 2.99 55.95 71.74
C ALA A 328 3.86 56.31 70.54
N ILE A 329 3.44 55.94 69.33
CA ILE A 329 4.17 56.27 68.10
C ILE A 329 3.27 56.95 67.08
N GLU A 330 3.89 57.80 66.27
CA GLU A 330 3.35 58.33 65.02
C GLU A 330 4.36 58.04 63.91
N GLY A 331 3.95 57.24 62.93
CA GLY A 331 4.82 56.69 61.89
C GLY A 331 4.50 55.21 61.61
N PRO A 332 5.27 54.56 60.73
CA PRO A 332 5.12 53.12 60.48
C PRO A 332 5.46 52.26 61.70
N GLY A 333 4.91 51.04 61.76
CA GLY A 333 5.13 50.08 62.84
C GLY A 333 4.05 50.09 63.92
N GLU A 334 4.25 49.27 64.95
CA GLU A 334 3.38 49.17 66.12
C GLU A 334 4.20 48.98 67.39
N ILE A 335 3.62 49.31 68.55
CA ILE A 335 4.18 48.95 69.86
C ILE A 335 3.35 47.81 70.42
N VAL A 336 4.00 46.69 70.76
CA VAL A 336 3.40 45.55 71.44
C VAL A 336 4.25 45.24 72.67
N ASP A 337 3.63 45.29 73.85
CA ASP A 337 4.28 45.01 75.15
C ASP A 337 5.59 45.81 75.38
N GLY A 338 5.61 47.10 75.00
CA GLY A 338 6.78 47.97 75.15
C GLY A 338 7.84 47.81 74.07
N LYS A 339 7.61 46.97 73.07
CA LYS A 339 8.52 46.75 71.93
C LYS A 339 7.96 47.35 70.66
N TYR A 340 8.78 48.14 69.97
CA TYR A 340 8.49 48.60 68.63
C TYR A 340 8.76 47.49 67.61
N LYS A 341 7.79 47.22 66.75
CA LYS A 341 7.88 46.23 65.68
C LYS A 341 7.47 46.84 64.34
N TYR A 342 8.28 46.61 63.32
CA TYR A 342 7.98 47.03 61.95
C TYR A 342 8.47 46.02 60.93
N THR A 343 7.61 45.72 59.96
CA THR A 343 7.89 44.85 58.81
C THR A 343 7.42 45.58 57.55
N PRO A 344 8.30 46.30 56.84
CA PRO A 344 7.95 46.97 55.59
C PRO A 344 7.46 45.96 54.56
N ARG A 345 6.39 46.29 53.86
CA ARG A 345 5.89 45.53 52.71
C ARG A 345 6.72 45.87 51.48
N PHE A 346 6.69 44.99 50.48
CA PHE A 346 7.26 45.29 49.17
C PHE A 346 6.51 46.48 48.53
N GLY A 347 7.24 47.48 48.07
CA GLY A 347 6.74 48.78 47.60
C GLY A 347 6.80 49.91 48.65
N GLU A 348 7.32 49.64 49.86
CA GLU A 348 7.52 50.63 50.93
C GLU A 348 9.01 51.07 51.05
N ALA A 349 9.82 50.79 50.03
CA ALA A 349 11.19 51.30 49.91
C ALA A 349 11.23 52.84 49.96
N GLY A 350 12.17 53.38 50.74
CA GLY A 350 12.25 54.82 50.98
C GLY A 350 12.76 55.15 52.37
N GLU A 351 12.71 56.44 52.71
CA GLU A 351 12.99 56.92 54.07
C GLU A 351 11.71 57.38 54.74
N GLU A 352 11.41 56.81 55.90
CA GLU A 352 10.30 57.19 56.74
C GLU A 352 10.80 57.63 58.12
N SER A 353 10.05 58.48 58.81
CA SER A 353 10.37 58.90 60.19
C SER A 353 9.33 58.39 61.17
N VAL A 354 9.78 57.80 62.26
CA VAL A 354 8.93 57.41 63.39
C VAL A 354 9.17 58.36 64.55
N THR A 355 8.10 59.01 65.00
CA THR A 355 8.11 59.83 66.21
C THR A 355 7.57 58.99 67.37
N VAL A 356 8.32 58.91 68.46
CA VAL A 356 7.94 58.21 69.69
C VAL A 356 7.62 59.26 70.75
N PHE A 357 6.42 59.17 71.31
CA PHE A 357 5.95 59.95 72.44
C PHE A 357 6.09 59.10 73.71
N LEU A 358 6.70 59.70 74.72
CA LEU A 358 6.90 59.11 76.03
C LEU A 358 6.09 59.89 77.06
N GLU A 359 5.42 59.18 77.96
CA GLU A 359 4.70 59.76 79.09
C GLU A 359 4.92 58.88 80.33
N ASP A 360 5.47 59.47 81.39
CA ASP A 360 5.60 58.81 82.70
C ASP A 360 4.27 58.84 83.48
N GLU A 361 4.15 58.02 84.54
CA GLU A 361 2.94 57.93 85.37
C GLU A 361 2.55 59.23 86.09
N LYS A 362 3.47 60.19 86.22
CA LYS A 362 3.25 61.49 86.87
C LYS A 362 3.02 62.64 85.87
N GLY A 363 2.91 62.32 84.57
CA GLY A 363 2.54 63.24 83.50
C GLY A 363 3.71 64.00 82.87
N GLY A 364 4.97 63.60 83.13
CA GLY A 364 6.12 64.11 82.40
C GLY A 364 6.18 63.49 81.00
N THR A 365 6.26 64.34 79.98
CA THR A 365 6.23 63.90 78.58
C THR A 365 7.51 64.28 77.85
N SER A 366 7.98 63.42 76.95
CA SER A 366 9.01 63.77 75.97
C SER A 366 8.74 63.13 74.61
N THR A 367 9.41 63.64 73.58
CA THR A 367 9.27 63.14 72.20
C THR A 367 10.65 62.93 71.59
N THR A 368 10.85 61.79 70.94
CA THR A 368 12.05 61.50 70.14
C THR A 368 11.65 61.01 68.76
N ALA A 369 12.55 61.07 67.78
CA ALA A 369 12.30 60.52 66.46
C ALA A 369 13.54 59.81 65.93
N PHE A 370 13.31 58.77 65.13
CA PHE A 370 14.37 58.06 64.38
C PHE A 370 13.91 57.83 62.94
N ARG A 371 14.87 57.68 62.03
CA ARG A 371 14.59 57.39 60.63
C ARG A 371 14.69 55.89 60.36
N ILE A 372 13.84 55.42 59.47
CA ILE A 372 13.88 54.08 58.91
C ILE A 372 14.15 54.21 57.42
N ARG A 373 15.29 53.69 56.97
CA ARG A 373 15.56 53.51 55.54
C ARG A 373 15.24 52.07 55.16
N VAL A 374 14.23 51.91 54.33
CA VAL A 374 13.85 50.64 53.73
C VAL A 374 14.51 50.54 52.36
N ASN A 375 15.41 49.57 52.19
CA ASN A 375 15.99 49.28 50.88
C ASN A 375 15.02 48.43 50.05
N GLU A 376 14.88 48.80 48.78
CA GLU A 376 14.14 48.02 47.79
C GLU A 376 14.77 46.64 47.62
N VAL A 377 13.94 45.60 47.60
CA VAL A 377 14.37 44.22 47.34
C VAL A 377 13.80 43.80 46.01
N ASN A 378 14.69 43.50 45.05
CA ASN A 378 14.27 42.96 43.76
C ASN A 378 13.60 41.59 43.94
N ARG A 379 12.42 41.40 43.36
CA ARG A 379 11.65 40.16 43.37
C ARG A 379 11.68 39.54 41.97
N PRO A 380 11.72 38.19 41.86
CA PRO A 380 11.73 37.55 40.56
C PRO A 380 10.38 37.74 39.84
N PRO A 381 10.39 37.69 38.49
CA PRO A 381 9.17 37.78 37.71
C PRO A 381 8.24 36.58 37.94
N THR A 382 6.93 36.78 37.79
CA THR A 382 5.95 35.69 37.91
C THR A 382 5.45 35.28 36.52
N VAL A 383 5.61 34.00 36.16
CA VAL A 383 5.20 33.43 34.87
C VAL A 383 3.93 32.58 35.03
N SER A 384 2.84 32.94 34.35
CA SER A 384 1.59 32.15 34.32
C SER A 384 0.93 32.20 32.94
N ILE A 385 1.44 31.38 32.03
CA ILE A 385 0.95 31.27 30.65
C ILE A 385 -0.05 30.10 30.59
N PRO A 386 -1.27 30.29 30.09
CA PRO A 386 -2.22 29.18 29.89
C PRO A 386 -1.80 28.30 28.71
N ASP A 387 -2.38 27.10 28.62
CA ASP A 387 -2.21 26.22 27.46
C ASP A 387 -2.92 26.78 26.22
N TRP A 388 -2.39 26.45 25.03
CA TRP A 388 -2.91 26.93 23.75
C TRP A 388 -3.11 25.80 22.75
N GLY A 389 -4.01 26.00 21.79
CA GLY A 389 -4.16 25.12 20.63
C GLY A 389 -3.78 25.85 19.35
N VAL A 390 -3.24 25.12 18.37
CA VAL A 390 -2.95 25.62 17.02
C VAL A 390 -3.10 24.47 16.02
N LYS A 391 -3.45 24.78 14.79
CA LYS A 391 -3.50 23.80 13.70
C LYS A 391 -2.16 23.77 12.97
N GLU A 392 -1.77 22.60 12.48
CA GLU A 392 -0.59 22.47 11.61
C GLU A 392 -0.67 23.45 10.42
N GLY A 393 0.45 24.10 10.10
CA GLY A 393 0.52 25.12 9.04
C GLY A 393 0.01 26.51 9.43
N GLU A 394 -0.61 26.69 10.60
CA GLU A 394 -0.93 28.01 11.15
C GLU A 394 0.18 28.51 12.09
N THR A 395 0.22 29.82 12.36
CA THR A 395 1.18 30.41 13.30
C THR A 395 0.47 30.82 14.60
N LEU A 396 0.85 30.19 15.71
CA LEU A 396 0.49 30.62 17.05
C LEU A 396 1.35 31.82 17.44
N ARG A 397 0.70 32.89 17.90
CA ARG A 397 1.36 34.11 18.39
C ARG A 397 0.81 34.50 19.76
N ILE A 398 1.64 34.40 20.79
CA ILE A 398 1.28 34.73 22.18
C ILE A 398 2.06 35.95 22.63
N TYR A 399 1.38 36.98 23.14
CA TYR A 399 2.03 38.14 23.75
C TYR A 399 2.44 37.83 25.20
N LEU A 400 3.74 37.62 25.43
CA LEU A 400 4.24 37.07 26.71
C LEU A 400 4.01 38.01 27.90
N ARG A 401 4.10 39.33 27.69
CA ARG A 401 3.87 40.34 28.73
C ARG A 401 2.41 40.41 29.23
N ALA A 402 1.47 39.71 28.59
CA ALA A 402 0.12 39.56 29.14
C ALA A 402 0.03 38.51 30.27
N PHE A 403 1.03 37.63 30.37
CA PHE A 403 1.04 36.44 31.22
C PHE A 403 2.25 36.37 32.16
N VAL A 404 3.25 37.20 31.90
CA VAL A 404 4.41 37.37 32.75
C VAL A 404 4.47 38.80 33.25
N PHE A 405 4.53 38.96 34.56
CA PHE A 405 4.64 40.26 35.20
C PHE A 405 5.78 40.26 36.20
N ASP A 406 6.52 41.37 36.23
CA ASP A 406 7.47 41.65 37.28
C ASP A 406 6.79 42.42 38.42
N PRO A 407 6.83 41.95 39.67
CA PRO A 407 6.22 42.66 40.80
C PRO A 407 6.80 44.05 41.09
N ASP A 408 8.05 44.32 40.70
CA ASP A 408 8.76 45.60 40.89
C ASP A 408 8.69 46.50 39.63
N GLY A 409 8.14 45.98 38.53
CA GLY A 409 7.96 46.70 37.27
C GLY A 409 9.24 46.77 36.44
N ASP A 410 10.23 45.93 36.74
CA ASP A 410 11.47 45.85 35.98
C ASP A 410 11.20 45.29 34.55
N ASP A 411 12.04 45.71 33.60
CA ASP A 411 11.94 45.24 32.22
C ASP A 411 12.23 43.73 32.15
N LEU A 412 11.44 43.03 31.32
CA LEU A 412 11.49 41.58 31.17
C LEU A 412 12.16 41.18 29.85
N ASP A 413 13.09 40.24 29.96
CA ASP A 413 13.65 39.45 28.86
C ASP A 413 13.14 38.01 28.92
N PHE A 414 12.95 37.39 27.76
CA PHE A 414 12.35 36.06 27.65
C PHE A 414 13.23 35.12 26.83
N GLU A 415 13.39 33.88 27.31
CA GLU A 415 14.15 32.83 26.66
C GLU A 415 13.35 31.51 26.69
N ILE A 416 13.33 30.78 25.58
CA ILE A 416 12.82 29.41 25.56
C ILE A 416 13.95 28.49 26.01
N VAL A 417 13.77 27.83 27.15
CA VAL A 417 14.73 26.88 27.71
C VAL A 417 14.57 25.51 27.05
N GLU A 418 13.32 25.11 26.81
CA GLU A 418 12.95 23.81 26.27
C GLU A 418 11.60 23.90 25.57
N GLY A 419 11.38 23.10 24.52
CA GLY A 419 10.16 23.11 23.71
C GLY A 419 10.30 23.86 22.39
N PRO A 420 9.29 23.76 21.50
CA PRO A 420 9.34 24.34 20.16
C PRO A 420 8.99 25.83 20.15
N GLY A 421 9.36 26.53 19.06
CA GLY A 421 9.03 27.94 18.82
C GLY A 421 10.22 28.89 18.95
N ALA A 422 9.93 30.18 18.84
CA ALA A 422 10.90 31.25 18.97
C ALA A 422 10.27 32.47 19.66
N ILE A 423 11.11 33.37 20.16
CA ILE A 423 10.68 34.65 20.74
C ILE A 423 11.13 35.78 19.81
N GLU A 424 10.18 36.62 19.41
CA GLU A 424 10.45 37.82 18.61
C GLU A 424 9.60 38.97 19.13
N ASP A 425 10.23 40.13 19.39
CA ASP A 425 9.56 41.34 19.90
C ASP A 425 8.60 41.08 21.08
N GLY A 426 9.02 40.25 22.05
CA GLY A 426 8.23 39.90 23.23
C GLY A 426 7.02 39.00 22.97
N HIS A 427 6.95 38.36 21.80
CA HIS A 427 5.94 37.35 21.48
C HIS A 427 6.58 35.97 21.34
N TYR A 428 5.90 34.96 21.87
CA TYR A 428 6.16 33.58 21.50
C TYR A 428 5.49 33.29 20.16
N LEU A 429 6.27 32.71 19.24
CA LEU A 429 5.86 32.34 17.90
C LEU A 429 6.13 30.85 17.69
N TYR A 430 5.12 30.11 17.26
CA TYR A 430 5.27 28.72 16.86
C TYR A 430 4.43 28.44 15.61
N SER A 431 5.08 27.88 14.58
CA SER A 431 4.43 27.45 13.34
C SER A 431 4.69 25.96 13.18
N PRO A 432 3.84 25.10 13.76
CA PRO A 432 3.97 23.65 13.60
C PRO A 432 3.89 23.26 12.13
N ASP A 433 4.79 22.36 11.72
CA ASP A 433 4.66 21.63 10.46
C ASP A 433 3.73 20.42 10.65
N PHE A 434 3.50 19.69 9.57
CA PHE A 434 2.59 18.53 9.59
C PHE A 434 3.18 17.27 10.27
N ASP A 435 4.37 17.37 10.85
CA ASP A 435 4.96 16.30 11.67
C ASP A 435 4.94 16.70 13.16
N SER A 436 4.27 17.80 13.49
CA SER A 436 4.20 18.40 14.81
C SER A 436 2.92 18.04 15.57
N GLU A 437 2.09 17.10 15.10
CA GLU A 437 0.87 16.69 15.81
C GLU A 437 1.12 16.35 17.29
N GLY A 438 0.17 16.78 18.14
CA GLY A 438 0.11 16.43 19.55
C GLY A 438 0.52 17.56 20.49
N THR A 439 0.65 17.22 21.77
CA THR A 439 0.87 18.21 22.82
C THR A 439 2.36 18.43 23.09
N HIS A 440 2.83 19.67 22.90
CA HIS A 440 4.22 20.08 23.14
C HIS A 440 4.33 20.93 24.39
N GLU A 441 5.21 20.55 25.33
CA GLU A 441 5.53 21.37 26.49
C GLU A 441 6.60 22.43 26.14
N VAL A 442 6.34 23.68 26.52
CA VAL A 442 7.28 24.80 26.38
C VAL A 442 7.67 25.30 27.76
N LYS A 443 8.97 25.33 28.04
CA LYS A 443 9.55 25.93 29.24
C LYS A 443 10.13 27.29 28.92
N LEU A 444 9.51 28.33 29.48
CA LEU A 444 9.90 29.72 29.28
C LEU A 444 10.62 30.25 30.52
N LEU A 445 11.82 30.78 30.34
CA LEU A 445 12.54 31.59 31.32
C LEU A 445 12.17 33.06 31.10
N ALA A 446 11.71 33.72 32.17
CA ALA A 446 11.63 35.16 32.23
C ALA A 446 12.71 35.67 33.17
N ARG A 447 13.49 36.65 32.71
CA ARG A 447 14.54 37.30 33.50
C ARG A 447 14.21 38.80 33.61
N ASP A 448 14.28 39.34 34.83
CA ASP A 448 14.19 40.78 35.03
C ASP A 448 15.52 41.48 34.67
N SER A 449 15.48 42.81 34.52
CA SER A 449 16.66 43.61 34.18
C SER A 449 17.76 43.62 35.26
N LYS A 450 17.45 43.16 36.49
CA LYS A 450 18.36 43.08 37.64
C LYS A 450 18.94 41.66 37.84
N GLY A 451 18.56 40.70 37.00
CA GLY A 451 19.11 39.37 36.87
C GLY A 451 18.41 38.25 37.65
N LEU A 452 17.24 38.48 38.26
CA LEU A 452 16.45 37.36 38.83
C LEU A 452 15.60 36.69 37.75
N GLU A 453 15.40 35.40 37.91
CA GLU A 453 14.81 34.53 36.90
C GLU A 453 13.62 33.77 37.45
N SER A 454 12.67 33.46 36.58
CA SER A 454 11.62 32.48 36.85
C SER A 454 11.27 31.67 35.61
N ILE A 455 10.93 30.41 35.83
CA ILE A 455 10.57 29.47 34.78
C ILE A 455 9.07 29.18 34.90
N GLY A 456 8.35 29.32 33.80
CA GLY A 456 7.00 28.81 33.66
C GLY A 456 6.91 27.79 32.54
N THR A 457 5.91 26.92 32.62
CA THR A 457 5.63 25.90 31.63
C THR A 457 4.21 26.06 31.12
N PHE A 458 4.01 25.92 29.81
CA PHE A 458 2.70 25.82 29.19
C PHE A 458 2.76 24.79 28.07
N THR A 459 1.61 24.25 27.67
CA THR A 459 1.53 23.32 26.56
C THR A 459 0.89 23.96 25.34
N VAL A 460 1.33 23.51 24.16
CA VAL A 460 0.72 23.82 22.88
C VAL A 460 0.21 22.52 22.27
N ASP A 461 -1.10 22.39 22.13
CA ASP A 461 -1.74 21.26 21.48
C ASP A 461 -1.87 21.53 19.98
N VAL A 462 -1.17 20.74 19.17
CA VAL A 462 -1.18 20.85 17.71
C VAL A 462 -2.23 19.89 17.16
N GLU A 463 -3.31 20.47 16.65
CA GLU A 463 -4.38 19.72 15.98
C GLU A 463 -3.94 19.30 14.58
N ASN A 464 -4.02 17.99 14.28
CA ASN A 464 -3.76 17.43 12.96
C ASN A 464 -4.60 18.11 11.88
N VAL A 465 -3.98 18.47 10.76
CA VAL A 465 -4.68 18.99 9.58
C VAL A 465 -4.58 17.97 8.45
N ASN A 466 -5.70 17.30 8.17
CA ASN A 466 -5.81 16.26 7.16
C ASN A 466 -5.14 16.62 5.82
N ARG A 467 -4.17 15.81 5.41
CA ARG A 467 -3.39 15.88 4.17
C ARG A 467 -3.95 14.88 3.18
N ALA A 468 -3.77 15.18 1.89
CA ALA A 468 -4.14 14.23 0.85
C ALA A 468 -3.19 13.03 0.84
N PRO A 469 -3.67 11.83 0.45
CA PRO A 469 -2.82 10.69 0.18
C PRO A 469 -1.72 11.03 -0.82
N VAL A 470 -0.53 10.43 -0.70
CA VAL A 470 0.62 10.72 -1.57
C VAL A 470 1.04 9.47 -2.34
N LYS A 471 1.16 9.60 -3.67
CA LYS A 471 1.80 8.55 -4.48
C LYS A 471 3.31 8.52 -4.28
N VAL A 472 3.88 7.33 -4.14
CA VAL A 472 5.33 7.12 -3.92
C VAL A 472 6.16 7.39 -5.20
N ILE A 473 5.53 7.26 -6.37
CA ILE A 473 6.17 7.48 -7.69
C ILE A 473 5.24 8.29 -8.59
N PRO A 474 5.76 9.12 -9.51
CA PRO A 474 4.92 9.98 -10.35
C PRO A 474 4.08 9.21 -11.39
N SER A 475 4.59 8.07 -11.86
CA SER A 475 3.90 7.16 -12.77
C SER A 475 4.57 5.79 -12.71
N LEU A 476 3.81 4.73 -12.93
CA LEU A 476 4.33 3.37 -13.04
C LEU A 476 4.33 2.92 -14.50
N ASN A 477 5.48 2.54 -15.04
CA ASN A 477 5.59 1.90 -16.34
C ASN A 477 5.92 0.42 -16.12
N THR A 478 5.10 -0.47 -16.65
CA THR A 478 5.30 -1.91 -16.54
C THR A 478 5.04 -2.60 -17.87
N THR A 479 5.54 -3.82 -17.99
CA THR A 479 5.38 -4.66 -19.18
C THR A 479 4.91 -6.02 -18.72
N ILE A 480 3.86 -6.54 -19.33
CA ILE A 480 3.33 -7.88 -19.08
C ILE A 480 3.08 -8.59 -20.40
N MET A 481 3.13 -9.92 -20.40
CA MET A 481 2.66 -10.68 -21.54
C MET A 481 1.15 -10.86 -21.46
N GLU A 482 0.49 -10.98 -22.61
CA GLU A 482 -0.91 -11.41 -22.68
C GLU A 482 -1.12 -12.72 -21.93
N THR A 483 -2.30 -12.92 -21.33
CA THR A 483 -2.67 -14.06 -20.46
C THR A 483 -2.01 -14.11 -19.08
N PHE A 484 -1.03 -13.25 -18.79
CA PHE A 484 -0.49 -13.10 -17.44
C PHE A 484 -1.31 -12.06 -16.66
N THR A 485 -1.38 -12.23 -15.34
CA THR A 485 -2.05 -11.25 -14.47
C THR A 485 -1.01 -10.37 -13.80
N LEU A 486 -1.13 -9.06 -14.02
CA LEU A 486 -0.47 -8.05 -13.23
C LEU A 486 -1.25 -7.86 -11.93
N ASN A 487 -0.57 -8.01 -10.80
CA ASN A 487 -1.11 -7.68 -9.48
C ASN A 487 -0.15 -6.69 -8.81
N LEU A 488 -0.64 -5.51 -8.50
CA LEU A 488 0.09 -4.44 -7.85
C LEU A 488 -0.57 -4.12 -6.51
N ASP A 489 0.21 -4.20 -5.44
CA ASP A 489 -0.21 -3.78 -4.12
C ASP A 489 -0.25 -2.24 -4.06
N LEU A 490 -1.45 -1.67 -3.94
CA LEU A 490 -1.66 -0.23 -3.91
C LEU A 490 -1.16 0.41 -2.61
N SER A 491 -1.14 -0.35 -1.51
CA SER A 491 -0.61 0.13 -0.22
C SER A 491 0.91 0.38 -0.26
N SER A 492 1.60 -0.20 -1.24
CA SER A 492 3.02 0.07 -1.49
C SER A 492 3.26 1.28 -2.42
N LEU A 493 2.21 1.75 -3.09
CA LEU A 493 2.27 2.82 -4.11
C LEU A 493 1.65 4.13 -3.62
N PHE A 494 0.80 4.06 -2.61
CA PHE A 494 0.17 5.19 -1.94
C PHE A 494 0.30 5.01 -0.44
N PHE A 495 0.54 6.11 0.26
CA PHE A 495 0.40 6.19 1.70
C PHE A 495 -0.26 7.51 2.06
N ASP A 496 -1.02 7.51 3.15
CA ASP A 496 -1.50 8.74 3.74
C ASP A 496 -0.49 9.25 4.78
N PRO A 497 -0.01 10.50 4.67
CA PRO A 497 0.89 11.07 5.67
C PRO A 497 0.33 11.08 7.10
N ASP A 498 -1.00 11.13 7.28
CA ASP A 498 -1.66 11.15 8.58
C ASP A 498 -2.04 9.75 9.09
N GLY A 499 -1.78 8.72 8.27
CA GLY A 499 -2.09 7.32 8.60
C GLY A 499 -3.55 6.93 8.42
N ASP A 500 -4.32 7.78 7.72
CA ASP A 500 -5.70 7.50 7.35
C ASP A 500 -5.82 6.26 6.44
N ASP A 501 -6.91 5.50 6.61
CA ASP A 501 -7.23 4.38 5.74
C ASP A 501 -7.58 4.88 4.33
N LEU A 502 -7.00 4.24 3.31
CA LEU A 502 -7.16 4.64 1.92
C LEU A 502 -8.24 3.83 1.21
N GLU A 503 -9.15 4.53 0.53
CA GLU A 503 -10.07 3.94 -0.45
C GLU A 503 -9.54 4.19 -1.87
N PHE A 504 -9.62 3.19 -2.74
CA PHE A 504 -9.07 3.28 -4.09
C PHE A 504 -10.16 3.20 -5.15
N GLU A 505 -10.09 4.11 -6.11
CA GLU A 505 -10.87 4.08 -7.34
C GLU A 505 -9.95 3.98 -8.55
N MET A 506 -10.47 3.47 -9.66
CA MET A 506 -9.70 3.27 -10.87
C MET A 506 -10.49 3.64 -12.12
N GLU A 507 -9.82 4.35 -13.03
CA GLU A 507 -10.26 4.56 -14.41
C GLU A 507 -9.30 3.88 -15.39
N GLY A 508 -9.82 3.31 -16.48
CA GLY A 508 -9.01 2.66 -17.54
C GLY A 508 -9.02 1.12 -17.47
N TYR A 509 -7.89 0.49 -17.80
CA TYR A 509 -7.77 -0.97 -17.90
C TYR A 509 -7.41 -1.64 -16.57
N GLY A 510 -8.09 -2.73 -16.19
CA GLY A 510 -7.90 -3.42 -14.91
C GLY A 510 -9.11 -3.32 -13.98
N ARG A 511 -8.91 -3.68 -12.71
CA ARG A 511 -9.87 -3.52 -11.62
C ARG A 511 -9.13 -3.44 -10.28
N ILE A 512 -9.83 -3.02 -9.24
CA ILE A 512 -9.35 -3.10 -7.86
C ILE A 512 -10.01 -4.28 -7.16
N GLU A 513 -9.19 -5.11 -6.52
CA GLU A 513 -9.63 -6.18 -5.62
C GLU A 513 -9.02 -5.90 -4.24
N GLU A 514 -9.87 -5.55 -3.27
CA GLU A 514 -9.45 -5.08 -1.94
C GLU A 514 -8.53 -3.86 -2.04
N SER A 515 -7.22 -4.05 -1.88
CA SER A 515 -6.19 -3.01 -1.97
C SER A 515 -5.16 -3.29 -3.07
N SER A 516 -5.51 -4.15 -4.03
CA SER A 516 -4.64 -4.51 -5.14
C SER A 516 -5.24 -4.09 -6.47
N TYR A 517 -4.44 -3.45 -7.32
CA TYR A 517 -4.76 -3.27 -8.72
C TYR A 517 -4.44 -4.56 -9.49
N VAL A 518 -5.44 -5.07 -10.20
CA VAL A 518 -5.36 -6.32 -10.96
C VAL A 518 -5.69 -6.06 -12.42
N PHE A 519 -4.79 -6.46 -13.31
CA PHE A 519 -5.03 -6.43 -14.75
C PHE A 519 -4.60 -7.73 -15.42
N SER A 520 -5.55 -8.37 -16.12
CA SER A 520 -5.35 -9.64 -16.82
C SER A 520 -5.70 -9.44 -18.30
N PRO A 521 -4.76 -8.96 -19.14
CA PRO A 521 -5.00 -8.76 -20.57
C PRO A 521 -5.27 -10.09 -21.29
N ASP A 522 -6.17 -10.04 -22.26
CA ASP A 522 -6.35 -11.11 -23.25
C ASP A 522 -5.53 -10.83 -24.53
N TYR A 523 -5.64 -11.73 -25.51
CA TYR A 523 -4.90 -11.65 -26.77
C TYR A 523 -5.27 -10.45 -27.67
N ASN A 524 -6.31 -9.69 -27.34
CA ASN A 524 -6.70 -8.48 -28.07
C ASN A 524 -6.22 -7.20 -27.36
N ASP A 525 -5.56 -7.34 -26.21
CA ASP A 525 -5.07 -6.24 -25.41
C ASP A 525 -3.62 -5.83 -25.73
N GLN A 526 -3.04 -6.31 -26.83
CA GLN A 526 -1.71 -5.93 -27.29
C GLN A 526 -1.52 -4.40 -27.34
N GLY A 527 -0.33 -3.96 -26.95
CA GLY A 527 0.09 -2.56 -27.00
C GLY A 527 -0.11 -1.81 -25.69
N GLN A 528 -0.09 -0.48 -25.76
CA GLN A 528 -0.07 0.35 -24.56
C GLN A 528 -1.48 0.50 -23.95
N LYS A 529 -1.62 0.08 -22.70
CA LYS A 529 -2.81 0.27 -21.86
C LYS A 529 -2.51 1.26 -20.75
N LEU A 530 -3.52 2.06 -20.41
CA LEU A 530 -3.43 3.09 -19.38
C LEU A 530 -4.49 2.81 -18.32
N ALA A 531 -4.09 2.93 -17.06
CA ALA A 531 -4.98 2.98 -15.92
C ALA A 531 -4.56 4.16 -15.03
N THR A 532 -5.54 4.85 -14.46
CA THR A 532 -5.29 5.84 -13.41
C THR A 532 -5.94 5.32 -12.16
N VAL A 533 -5.15 5.11 -11.11
CA VAL A 533 -5.64 4.76 -9.78
C VAL A 533 -5.64 6.03 -8.94
N THR A 534 -6.75 6.34 -8.30
CA THR A 534 -6.88 7.46 -7.37
C THR A 534 -7.08 6.89 -5.98
N ALA A 535 -6.23 7.30 -5.04
CA ALA A 535 -6.38 7.00 -3.62
C ALA A 535 -7.09 8.18 -2.95
N TYR A 536 -8.13 7.90 -2.17
CA TYR A 536 -8.85 8.87 -1.35
C TYR A 536 -8.62 8.55 0.13
N ASP A 537 -8.48 9.59 0.93
CA ASP A 537 -8.57 9.47 2.39
C ASP A 537 -10.05 9.41 2.83
N SER A 538 -10.26 9.30 4.14
CA SER A 538 -11.58 9.22 4.76
C SER A 538 -12.40 10.52 4.65
N LEU A 539 -11.75 11.64 4.34
CA LEU A 539 -12.33 12.99 4.25
C LEU A 539 -12.49 13.48 2.80
N GLY A 540 -12.08 12.67 1.82
CA GLY A 540 -12.26 12.88 0.39
C GLY A 540 -11.12 13.63 -0.32
N LEU A 541 -9.97 13.90 0.32
CA LEU A 541 -8.80 14.36 -0.42
C LEU A 541 -8.15 13.18 -1.15
N SER A 542 -7.46 13.46 -2.26
CA SER A 542 -6.93 12.40 -3.11
C SER A 542 -5.68 12.76 -3.90
N ASP A 543 -4.98 11.71 -4.31
CA ASP A 543 -3.94 11.79 -5.34
C ASP A 543 -4.06 10.61 -6.31
N SER A 544 -3.64 10.84 -7.56
CA SER A 544 -3.79 9.89 -8.66
C SER A 544 -2.44 9.47 -9.22
N LEU A 545 -2.30 8.16 -9.46
CA LEU A 545 -1.15 7.52 -10.11
C LEU A 545 -1.54 7.00 -11.49
N LEU A 546 -0.78 7.43 -12.51
CA LEU A 546 -0.89 6.88 -13.85
C LEU A 546 -0.04 5.61 -13.98
N ILE A 547 -0.69 4.51 -14.35
CA ILE A 547 -0.08 3.21 -14.65
C ILE A 547 -0.11 3.01 -16.17
N ARG A 548 1.06 2.87 -16.79
CA ARG A 548 1.24 2.53 -18.19
C ARG A 548 1.69 1.09 -18.31
N ILE A 549 0.90 0.27 -18.97
CA ILE A 549 1.16 -1.16 -19.17
C ILE A 549 1.42 -1.39 -20.64
N ASP A 550 2.62 -1.83 -20.96
CA ASP A 550 2.98 -2.31 -22.30
C ASP A 550 2.66 -3.81 -22.36
N VAL A 551 1.54 -4.16 -23.01
CA VAL A 551 1.13 -5.56 -23.17
C VAL A 551 1.88 -6.13 -24.37
N ARG A 552 2.77 -7.07 -24.08
CA ARG A 552 3.54 -7.80 -25.07
C ARG A 552 2.74 -9.00 -25.56
N ASP A 553 2.71 -9.09 -26.87
CA ASP A 553 2.15 -10.19 -27.61
C ASP A 553 2.74 -11.52 -27.17
N LYS A 554 1.88 -12.54 -27.06
CA LYS A 554 2.28 -13.92 -26.82
C LYS A 554 1.81 -14.75 -28.01
N ASN A 555 2.77 -15.08 -28.87
CA ASN A 555 2.59 -15.91 -30.05
C ASN A 555 1.62 -17.08 -29.82
N ARG A 556 0.51 -17.07 -30.56
CA ARG A 556 -0.49 -18.13 -30.65
C ARG A 556 -0.10 -19.09 -31.77
N ASP A 557 -0.45 -20.36 -31.60
CA ASP A 557 -0.26 -21.34 -32.66
C ASP A 557 -1.20 -21.02 -33.85
N PRO A 558 -0.79 -21.28 -35.09
CA PRO A 558 -1.67 -21.21 -36.25
C PRO A 558 -2.92 -22.08 -36.05
N GLU A 559 -4.07 -21.62 -36.55
CA GLU A 559 -5.34 -22.35 -36.45
C GLU A 559 -5.89 -22.78 -37.81
N SER A 560 -6.77 -23.78 -37.80
CA SER A 560 -7.50 -24.24 -38.98
C SER A 560 -8.94 -24.57 -38.59
N ALA A 561 -9.90 -24.17 -39.40
CA ALA A 561 -11.32 -24.50 -39.20
C ALA A 561 -11.65 -25.98 -39.48
N ILE A 562 -10.72 -26.72 -40.10
CA ILE A 562 -10.90 -28.11 -40.51
C ILE A 562 -9.86 -29.00 -39.83
N LYS A 563 -10.25 -30.23 -39.48
CA LYS A 563 -9.37 -31.19 -38.77
C LYS A 563 -8.65 -32.16 -39.69
N GLU A 564 -9.21 -32.38 -40.87
CA GLU A 564 -8.66 -33.23 -41.91
C GLU A 564 -9.28 -32.88 -43.26
N ILE A 565 -8.59 -33.22 -44.35
CA ILE A 565 -9.15 -33.18 -45.71
C ILE A 565 -9.23 -34.61 -46.22
N ASN A 566 -10.42 -35.06 -46.55
CA ASN A 566 -10.62 -36.33 -47.26
C ASN A 566 -10.95 -36.01 -48.72
N THR A 567 -10.10 -36.44 -49.64
CA THR A 567 -10.29 -36.22 -51.08
C THR A 567 -9.96 -37.48 -51.85
N SER A 568 -10.31 -37.48 -53.14
CA SER A 568 -10.00 -38.57 -54.05
C SER A 568 -9.56 -37.99 -55.38
N ILE A 569 -8.59 -38.65 -56.00
CA ILE A 569 -8.12 -38.32 -57.35
C ILE A 569 -7.92 -39.59 -58.14
N ARG A 570 -8.18 -39.54 -59.44
CA ARG A 570 -7.81 -40.62 -60.35
C ARG A 570 -6.32 -40.53 -60.66
N GLU A 571 -5.63 -41.66 -60.67
CA GLU A 571 -4.26 -41.73 -61.19
C GLU A 571 -4.14 -41.10 -62.59
N GLY A 572 -3.00 -40.46 -62.86
CA GLY A 572 -2.76 -39.69 -64.09
C GLY A 572 -3.31 -38.24 -64.08
N PHE A 573 -4.08 -37.85 -63.05
CA PHE A 573 -4.54 -36.46 -62.85
C PHE A 573 -3.74 -35.76 -61.74
N SER A 574 -3.79 -34.43 -61.72
CA SER A 574 -3.15 -33.60 -60.69
C SER A 574 -4.15 -33.02 -59.70
N LEU A 575 -3.91 -33.23 -58.41
CA LEU A 575 -4.62 -32.59 -57.30
C LEU A 575 -3.86 -31.31 -56.95
N ARG A 576 -4.59 -30.20 -56.76
CA ARG A 576 -4.04 -28.94 -56.26
C ARG A 576 -4.96 -28.41 -55.16
N ILE A 577 -4.40 -28.10 -53.99
CA ILE A 577 -5.10 -27.55 -52.84
C ILE A 577 -4.43 -26.23 -52.46
N ASP A 578 -5.20 -25.15 -52.38
CA ASP A 578 -4.75 -23.88 -51.83
C ASP A 578 -4.72 -23.99 -50.29
N LEU A 579 -3.56 -23.78 -49.68
CA LEU A 579 -3.36 -23.92 -48.24
C LEU A 579 -3.72 -22.64 -47.49
N ASN A 580 -3.64 -21.48 -48.14
CA ASN A 580 -3.87 -20.17 -47.51
C ASN A 580 -5.26 -20.00 -46.86
N PRO A 581 -6.38 -20.47 -47.45
CA PRO A 581 -7.68 -20.37 -46.78
C PRO A 581 -7.88 -21.43 -45.69
N LEU A 582 -6.97 -22.39 -45.56
CA LEU A 582 -7.11 -23.52 -44.63
C LEU A 582 -6.46 -23.23 -43.29
N PHE A 583 -5.47 -22.36 -43.26
CA PHE A 583 -4.76 -21.98 -42.05
C PHE A 583 -4.82 -20.47 -41.89
N SER A 584 -5.01 -20.01 -40.67
CA SER A 584 -4.89 -18.60 -40.31
C SER A 584 -4.07 -18.51 -39.04
N ASP A 585 -3.24 -17.48 -38.95
CA ASP A 585 -2.57 -17.17 -37.70
C ASP A 585 -3.37 -16.10 -36.95
N PRO A 586 -3.81 -16.35 -35.70
CA PRO A 586 -4.57 -15.38 -34.94
C PRO A 586 -3.81 -14.06 -34.66
N ASP A 587 -2.47 -14.07 -34.66
CA ASP A 587 -1.61 -12.88 -34.47
C ASP A 587 -1.28 -12.20 -35.82
N GLY A 588 -1.73 -12.78 -36.93
CA GLY A 588 -1.49 -12.27 -38.28
C GLY A 588 -0.09 -12.56 -38.81
N ASP A 589 0.64 -13.50 -38.17
CA ASP A 589 1.95 -13.92 -38.62
C ASP A 589 1.91 -14.64 -39.97
N GLU A 590 2.97 -14.44 -40.77
CA GLU A 590 3.09 -15.05 -42.09
C GLU A 590 3.38 -16.55 -41.96
N LEU A 591 2.49 -17.37 -42.51
CA LEU A 591 2.58 -18.83 -42.40
C LEU A 591 3.49 -19.43 -43.46
N THR A 592 4.36 -20.34 -43.02
CA THR A 592 5.16 -21.21 -43.89
C THR A 592 4.63 -22.65 -43.82
N PHE A 593 4.58 -23.33 -44.96
CA PHE A 593 4.03 -24.68 -45.06
C PHE A 593 5.09 -25.71 -45.40
N THR A 594 5.04 -26.86 -44.72
CA THR A 594 5.85 -28.03 -45.04
C THR A 594 4.95 -29.24 -45.25
N VAL A 595 5.41 -30.21 -46.04
CA VAL A 595 4.66 -31.43 -46.35
C VAL A 595 5.46 -32.67 -45.95
N SER A 596 4.77 -33.61 -45.31
CA SER A 596 5.26 -34.97 -45.04
C SER A 596 4.32 -35.97 -45.70
N GLY A 597 4.81 -36.72 -46.69
CA GLY A 597 4.01 -37.58 -47.55
C GLY A 597 4.26 -37.31 -49.04
N PRO A 598 3.50 -37.93 -49.95
CA PRO A 598 3.64 -37.69 -51.38
C PRO A 598 3.15 -36.30 -51.80
N GLY A 599 3.72 -35.77 -52.89
CA GLY A 599 3.42 -34.43 -53.41
C GLY A 599 4.48 -33.38 -53.04
N MET A 600 4.18 -32.11 -53.33
CA MET A 600 5.06 -30.98 -53.01
C MET A 600 4.23 -29.74 -52.68
N ILE A 601 4.84 -28.79 -51.97
CA ILE A 601 4.28 -27.46 -51.75
C ILE A 601 5.08 -26.45 -52.57
N ASP A 602 4.38 -25.61 -53.31
CA ASP A 602 4.96 -24.48 -54.03
C ASP A 602 3.98 -23.28 -53.95
N ASP A 603 4.50 -22.11 -53.59
CA ASP A 603 3.77 -20.83 -53.49
C ASP A 603 2.42 -20.93 -52.74
N GLY A 604 2.38 -21.65 -51.61
CA GLY A 604 1.17 -21.83 -50.80
C GLY A 604 0.17 -22.88 -51.32
N TYR A 605 0.52 -23.62 -52.37
CA TYR A 605 -0.31 -24.72 -52.89
C TYR A 605 0.33 -26.07 -52.65
N TYR A 606 -0.44 -27.01 -52.09
CA TYR A 606 -0.09 -28.42 -52.15
C TYR A 606 -0.49 -29.01 -53.50
N SER A 607 0.41 -29.77 -54.11
CA SER A 607 0.17 -30.47 -55.38
C SER A 607 0.60 -31.94 -55.32
N TYR A 608 -0.20 -32.81 -55.92
CA TYR A 608 0.09 -34.25 -56.02
C TYR A 608 -0.44 -34.83 -57.33
N SER A 609 0.40 -35.57 -58.05
CA SER A 609 0.04 -36.21 -59.33
C SER A 609 0.42 -37.70 -59.28
N PRO A 610 -0.48 -38.56 -58.77
CA PRO A 610 -0.22 -39.99 -58.64
C PRO A 610 -0.09 -40.67 -60.01
N ASN A 611 0.86 -41.61 -60.13
CA ASN A 611 0.94 -42.53 -61.27
C ASN A 611 0.16 -43.83 -61.01
N HIS A 612 0.05 -44.70 -62.03
CA HIS A 612 -0.73 -45.95 -61.98
C HIS A 612 -0.31 -46.95 -60.88
N SER A 613 0.92 -46.88 -60.38
CA SER A 613 1.38 -47.75 -59.29
C SER A 613 1.01 -47.23 -57.89
N GLU A 614 0.45 -46.03 -57.82
CA GLU A 614 0.13 -45.35 -56.56
C GLU A 614 -1.35 -45.46 -56.17
N ALA A 615 -2.15 -46.29 -56.86
CA ALA A 615 -3.53 -46.58 -56.48
C ALA A 615 -3.65 -47.01 -54.99
N GLY A 616 -4.76 -46.63 -54.35
CA GLY A 616 -5.03 -46.86 -52.94
C GLY A 616 -4.96 -45.60 -52.06
N GLN A 617 -5.01 -45.79 -50.73
CA GLN A 617 -5.04 -44.69 -49.76
C GLN A 617 -3.63 -44.10 -49.54
N LYS A 618 -3.51 -42.78 -49.64
CA LYS A 618 -2.31 -42.01 -49.27
C LYS A 618 -2.66 -41.06 -48.14
N SER A 619 -1.76 -40.94 -47.18
CA SER A 619 -1.87 -39.95 -46.10
C SER A 619 -0.72 -38.96 -46.24
N VAL A 620 -1.08 -37.68 -46.19
CA VAL A 620 -0.17 -36.54 -46.31
C VAL A 620 -0.44 -35.64 -45.12
N ILE A 621 0.60 -35.10 -44.51
CA ILE A 621 0.46 -34.14 -43.41
C ILE A 621 1.04 -32.81 -43.88
N ILE A 622 0.21 -31.77 -43.87
CA ILE A 622 0.66 -30.39 -44.09
C ILE A 622 0.85 -29.75 -42.72
N THR A 623 2.04 -29.22 -42.47
CA THR A 623 2.33 -28.48 -41.24
C THR A 623 2.50 -27.00 -41.59
N ALA A 624 1.62 -26.16 -41.07
CA ALA A 624 1.75 -24.70 -41.08
C ALA A 624 2.56 -24.26 -39.84
N SER A 625 3.50 -23.35 -40.01
CA SER A 625 4.28 -22.73 -38.93
C SER A 625 4.37 -21.23 -39.11
N ASP A 626 4.20 -20.50 -38.01
CA ASP A 626 4.33 -19.05 -37.90
C ASP A 626 5.79 -18.54 -37.87
N GLY A 627 6.78 -19.44 -37.84
CA GLY A 627 8.20 -19.09 -37.73
C GLY A 627 8.64 -18.52 -36.36
N LYS A 628 7.72 -18.38 -35.40
CA LYS A 628 7.94 -17.90 -34.02
C LYS A 628 7.77 -18.98 -32.96
N GLY A 629 7.41 -20.19 -33.36
CA GLY A 629 7.45 -21.40 -32.54
C GLY A 629 6.12 -22.15 -32.47
N GLY A 630 5.04 -21.57 -33.00
CA GLY A 630 3.76 -22.23 -33.16
C GLY A 630 3.66 -22.99 -34.46
N SER A 631 2.94 -24.11 -34.41
CA SER A 631 2.67 -24.92 -35.61
C SER A 631 1.40 -25.74 -35.47
N LEU A 632 0.72 -25.94 -36.59
CA LEU A 632 -0.46 -26.80 -36.69
C LEU A 632 -0.29 -27.78 -37.85
N SER A 633 -0.60 -29.05 -37.62
CA SER A 633 -0.56 -30.10 -38.64
C SER A 633 -1.97 -30.52 -39.05
N LEU A 634 -2.22 -30.53 -40.35
CA LEU A 634 -3.48 -30.95 -40.97
C LEU A 634 -3.24 -32.20 -41.82
N PRO A 635 -3.85 -33.35 -41.48
CA PRO A 635 -3.82 -34.54 -42.32
C PRO A 635 -4.74 -34.39 -43.55
N ILE A 636 -4.23 -34.79 -44.70
CA ILE A 636 -4.92 -34.93 -45.97
C ILE A 636 -4.89 -36.42 -46.35
N ASN A 637 -6.05 -37.06 -46.34
CA ASN A 637 -6.23 -38.43 -46.82
C ASN A 637 -6.70 -38.39 -48.28
N ILE A 638 -5.91 -39.00 -49.17
CA ILE A 638 -6.13 -39.00 -50.61
C ILE A 638 -6.40 -40.44 -51.04
N ALA A 639 -7.62 -40.72 -51.48
CA ALA A 639 -7.94 -41.97 -52.16
C ALA A 639 -7.53 -41.85 -53.63
N VAL A 640 -6.43 -42.51 -54.02
CA VAL A 640 -6.03 -42.63 -55.42
C VAL A 640 -6.88 -43.75 -56.04
N ILE A 641 -7.80 -43.36 -56.92
CA ILE A 641 -8.72 -44.26 -57.61
C ILE A 641 -7.99 -44.83 -58.82
N ASP A 642 -7.87 -46.15 -58.83
CA ASP A 642 -7.36 -46.96 -59.93
C ASP A 642 -8.17 -46.73 -61.22
N VAL A 643 -7.50 -46.53 -62.35
CA VAL A 643 -8.13 -46.29 -63.65
C VAL A 643 -7.79 -47.44 -64.58
N ASN A 644 -8.82 -48.23 -64.91
CA ASN A 644 -8.68 -49.42 -65.76
C ASN A 644 -7.96 -49.15 -67.09
N ARG A 645 -7.00 -50.00 -67.43
CA ARG A 645 -6.17 -49.99 -68.63
C ARG A 645 -6.51 -51.21 -69.49
N PRO A 646 -6.51 -51.08 -70.84
CA PRO A 646 -6.84 -52.20 -71.71
C PRO A 646 -5.77 -53.30 -71.65
N PRO A 647 -6.14 -54.56 -71.93
CA PRO A 647 -5.20 -55.68 -71.96
C PRO A 647 -4.19 -55.52 -73.10
N THR A 648 -3.03 -56.18 -73.00
CA THR A 648 -1.99 -56.15 -74.03
C THR A 648 -1.84 -57.51 -74.69
N VAL A 649 -1.95 -57.57 -76.02
CA VAL A 649 -1.92 -58.82 -76.83
C VAL A 649 -0.63 -58.89 -77.64
N SER A 650 0.16 -59.97 -77.50
CA SER A 650 1.39 -60.19 -78.28
C SER A 650 1.65 -61.68 -78.51
N ILE A 651 0.95 -62.27 -79.47
CA ILE A 651 1.05 -63.70 -79.82
C ILE A 651 2.01 -63.86 -81.02
N PRO A 652 2.99 -64.78 -80.98
CA PRO A 652 3.87 -65.06 -82.13
C PRO A 652 3.18 -65.93 -83.19
N ASP A 653 3.75 -65.99 -84.40
CA ASP A 653 3.27 -66.86 -85.49
C ASP A 653 3.60 -68.34 -85.25
N TRP A 654 2.81 -69.25 -85.84
CA TRP A 654 2.91 -70.70 -85.64
C TRP A 654 2.84 -71.48 -86.96
N GLY A 655 3.31 -72.72 -86.96
CA GLY A 655 3.19 -73.65 -88.09
C GLY A 655 2.54 -74.96 -87.67
N VAL A 656 1.85 -75.61 -88.59
CA VAL A 656 1.19 -76.92 -88.40
C VAL A 656 1.14 -77.68 -89.73
N LYS A 657 1.16 -79.02 -89.68
CA LYS A 657 0.99 -79.85 -90.89
C LYS A 657 -0.47 -80.21 -91.11
N GLU A 658 -0.86 -80.41 -92.35
CA GLU A 658 -2.19 -80.94 -92.68
C GLU A 658 -2.44 -82.26 -91.91
N GLY A 659 -3.60 -82.35 -91.25
CA GLY A 659 -3.97 -83.50 -90.40
C GLY A 659 -3.48 -83.45 -88.94
N GLU A 660 -2.65 -82.48 -88.54
CA GLU A 660 -2.27 -82.24 -87.15
C GLU A 660 -3.16 -81.17 -86.48
N THR A 661 -3.02 -80.95 -85.16
CA THR A 661 -3.78 -79.92 -84.42
C THR A 661 -2.84 -78.99 -83.68
N LEU A 662 -2.91 -77.69 -84.01
CA LEU A 662 -2.22 -76.62 -83.31
C LEU A 662 -3.00 -76.24 -82.03
N ARG A 663 -2.29 -76.10 -80.90
CA ARG A 663 -2.85 -75.69 -79.61
C ARG A 663 -1.97 -74.61 -78.96
N ILE A 664 -2.50 -73.40 -78.77
CA ILE A 664 -1.78 -72.25 -78.18
C ILE A 664 -2.47 -71.81 -76.89
N TYR A 665 -1.74 -71.68 -75.77
CA TYR A 665 -2.28 -71.12 -74.52
C TYR A 665 -2.24 -69.59 -74.54
N LEU A 666 -3.40 -68.93 -74.64
CA LEU A 666 -3.49 -67.49 -74.92
C LEU A 666 -3.00 -66.60 -73.77
N ARG A 667 -3.23 -67.02 -72.51
CA ARG A 667 -2.79 -66.25 -71.32
C ARG A 667 -1.27 -66.19 -71.13
N ALA A 668 -0.48 -66.96 -71.89
CA ALA A 668 0.98 -66.79 -71.92
C ALA A 668 1.43 -65.55 -72.71
N PHE A 669 0.56 -65.01 -73.57
CA PHE A 669 0.87 -63.97 -74.56
C PHE A 669 -0.03 -62.74 -74.45
N VAL A 670 -1.03 -62.80 -73.58
CA VAL A 670 -1.95 -61.70 -73.29
C VAL A 670 -2.02 -61.49 -71.78
N PHE A 671 -1.79 -60.25 -71.35
CA PHE A 671 -1.91 -59.88 -69.94
C PHE A 671 -2.59 -58.51 -69.78
N ASP A 672 -3.31 -58.35 -68.67
CA ASP A 672 -3.89 -57.09 -68.26
C ASP A 672 -2.95 -56.34 -67.29
N PRO A 673 -2.61 -55.06 -67.54
CA PRO A 673 -1.74 -54.29 -66.66
C PRO A 673 -2.27 -54.07 -65.23
N ASP A 674 -3.58 -54.14 -65.01
CA ASP A 674 -4.25 -53.99 -63.71
C ASP A 674 -4.54 -55.35 -63.04
N GLY A 675 -4.26 -56.45 -63.75
CA GLY A 675 -4.48 -57.81 -63.27
C GLY A 675 -5.94 -58.25 -63.35
N ASP A 676 -6.76 -57.55 -64.15
CA ASP A 676 -8.14 -57.94 -64.41
C ASP A 676 -8.22 -59.26 -65.20
N ASP A 677 -9.31 -60.01 -64.98
CA ASP A 677 -9.54 -61.27 -65.69
C ASP A 677 -9.78 -61.04 -67.20
N LEU A 678 -9.28 -61.97 -68.02
CA LEU A 678 -9.30 -61.89 -69.48
C LEU A 678 -10.23 -62.92 -70.14
N ASP A 679 -11.06 -62.44 -71.06
CA ASP A 679 -11.83 -63.23 -72.03
C ASP A 679 -11.26 -63.05 -73.45
N PHE A 680 -11.36 -64.11 -74.26
CA PHE A 680 -10.80 -64.16 -75.62
C PHE A 680 -11.85 -64.52 -76.66
N GLU A 681 -11.80 -63.88 -77.81
CA GLU A 681 -12.67 -64.14 -78.96
C GLU A 681 -11.86 -64.09 -80.26
N ILE A 682 -12.10 -65.03 -81.18
CA ILE A 682 -11.57 -64.95 -82.54
C ILE A 682 -12.49 -64.05 -83.34
N VAL A 683 -11.96 -62.91 -83.79
CA VAL A 683 -12.70 -61.95 -84.62
C VAL A 683 -12.67 -62.38 -86.07
N GLU A 684 -11.54 -62.91 -86.53
CA GLU A 684 -11.31 -63.30 -87.93
C GLU A 684 -10.22 -64.38 -88.01
N GLY A 685 -10.29 -65.28 -88.99
CA GLY A 685 -9.33 -66.38 -89.19
C GLY A 685 -9.86 -67.75 -88.76
N PRO A 686 -9.14 -68.85 -89.08
CA PRO A 686 -9.57 -70.20 -88.76
C PRO A 686 -9.32 -70.57 -87.29
N GLY A 687 -9.99 -71.62 -86.80
CA GLY A 687 -9.79 -72.17 -85.45
C GLY A 687 -10.92 -71.86 -84.46
N ALA A 688 -10.73 -72.26 -83.22
CA ALA A 688 -11.67 -72.05 -82.11
C ALA A 688 -10.93 -71.78 -80.79
N ILE A 689 -11.62 -71.21 -79.81
CA ILE A 689 -11.10 -71.02 -78.45
C ILE A 689 -11.83 -71.95 -77.49
N GLU A 690 -11.07 -72.74 -76.73
CA GLU A 690 -11.60 -73.62 -75.70
C GLU A 690 -10.69 -73.57 -74.46
N ASP A 691 -11.26 -73.33 -73.28
CA ASP A 691 -10.55 -73.23 -72.00
C ASP A 691 -9.28 -72.34 -72.04
N GLY A 692 -9.39 -71.19 -72.70
CA GLY A 692 -8.28 -70.22 -72.85
C GLY A 692 -7.16 -70.65 -73.81
N HIS A 693 -7.41 -71.65 -74.65
CA HIS A 693 -6.50 -72.09 -75.71
C HIS A 693 -7.09 -71.84 -77.10
N TYR A 694 -6.27 -71.38 -78.03
CA TYR A 694 -6.58 -71.39 -79.46
C TYR A 694 -6.28 -72.79 -80.04
N LEU A 695 -7.20 -73.32 -80.85
CA LEU A 695 -7.15 -74.64 -81.47
C LEU A 695 -7.43 -74.54 -82.98
N TYR A 696 -6.59 -75.17 -83.80
CA TYR A 696 -6.79 -75.27 -85.25
C TYR A 696 -6.28 -76.60 -85.81
N SER A 697 -7.11 -77.27 -86.62
CA SER A 697 -6.82 -78.57 -87.25
C SER A 697 -7.03 -78.47 -88.77
N PRO A 698 -5.99 -78.16 -89.57
CA PRO A 698 -6.10 -78.04 -91.02
C PRO A 698 -6.32 -79.40 -91.72
N ASP A 699 -7.11 -79.39 -92.80
CA ASP A 699 -7.26 -80.52 -93.74
C ASP A 699 -6.34 -80.36 -94.97
N PHE A 700 -6.36 -81.30 -95.90
CA PHE A 700 -5.50 -81.32 -97.10
C PHE A 700 -5.83 -80.22 -98.13
N ASP A 701 -6.86 -79.40 -97.90
CA ASP A 701 -7.18 -78.22 -98.73
C ASP A 701 -6.79 -76.91 -98.01
N SER A 702 -6.18 -77.01 -96.83
CA SER A 702 -5.86 -75.88 -95.96
C SER A 702 -4.42 -75.35 -96.15
N GLU A 703 -3.68 -75.81 -97.15
CA GLU A 703 -2.31 -75.35 -97.44
C GLU A 703 -2.18 -73.82 -97.48
N GLY A 704 -1.11 -73.30 -96.87
CA GLY A 704 -0.72 -71.89 -96.92
C GLY A 704 -0.83 -71.16 -95.59
N THR A 705 -0.61 -69.84 -95.64
CA THR A 705 -0.58 -68.97 -94.46
C THR A 705 -1.96 -68.40 -94.15
N HIS A 706 -2.46 -68.62 -92.92
CA HIS A 706 -3.74 -68.10 -92.45
C HIS A 706 -3.54 -67.04 -91.35
N GLU A 707 -4.14 -65.86 -91.50
CA GLU A 707 -4.12 -64.82 -90.45
C GLU A 707 -5.25 -65.04 -89.45
N VAL A 708 -4.95 -64.91 -88.16
CA VAL A 708 -5.92 -64.98 -87.05
C VAL A 708 -5.91 -63.66 -86.29
N LYS A 709 -7.08 -63.03 -86.16
CA LYS A 709 -7.31 -61.83 -85.34
C LYS A 709 -8.02 -62.20 -84.05
N LEU A 710 -7.36 -61.94 -82.92
CA LEU A 710 -7.84 -62.25 -81.58
C LEU A 710 -8.20 -60.96 -80.84
N LEU A 711 -9.42 -60.89 -80.32
CA LEU A 711 -9.86 -59.89 -79.35
C LEU A 711 -9.63 -60.43 -77.94
N ALA A 712 -8.94 -59.65 -77.11
CA ALA A 712 -8.88 -59.85 -75.67
C ALA A 712 -9.66 -58.74 -74.98
N ARG A 713 -10.54 -59.11 -74.06
CA ARG A 713 -11.38 -58.19 -73.27
C ARG A 713 -11.09 -58.41 -71.79
N ASP A 714 -10.85 -57.33 -71.06
CA ASP A 714 -10.77 -57.38 -69.59
C ASP A 714 -12.18 -57.46 -68.96
N SER A 715 -12.22 -57.86 -67.69
CA SER A 715 -13.48 -57.99 -66.94
C SER A 715 -14.24 -56.65 -66.72
N LYS A 716 -13.59 -55.51 -66.95
CA LYS A 716 -14.17 -54.15 -66.84
C LYS A 716 -14.59 -53.58 -68.20
N GLY A 717 -14.42 -54.33 -69.28
CA GLY A 717 -14.94 -54.07 -70.61
C GLY A 717 -14.01 -53.36 -71.59
N LEU A 718 -12.73 -53.10 -71.27
CA LEU A 718 -11.78 -52.60 -72.28
C LEU A 718 -11.24 -53.74 -73.12
N GLU A 719 -10.95 -53.43 -74.38
CA GLU A 719 -10.66 -54.41 -75.43
C GLU A 719 -9.34 -54.08 -76.12
N SER A 720 -8.60 -55.12 -76.51
CA SER A 720 -7.44 -55.03 -77.40
C SER A 720 -7.46 -56.14 -78.44
N ILE A 721 -7.01 -55.84 -79.65
CA ILE A 721 -6.92 -56.79 -80.76
C ILE A 721 -5.44 -57.09 -81.03
N GLY A 722 -5.10 -58.38 -81.17
CA GLY A 722 -3.81 -58.82 -81.70
C GLY A 722 -3.99 -59.76 -82.89
N THR A 723 -2.96 -59.87 -83.71
CA THR A 723 -2.95 -60.70 -84.91
C THR A 723 -1.73 -61.62 -84.91
N PHE A 724 -1.90 -62.86 -85.36
CA PHE A 724 -0.81 -63.81 -85.60
C PHE A 724 -1.15 -64.69 -86.81
N THR A 725 -0.14 -65.27 -87.47
CA THR A 725 -0.36 -66.18 -88.60
C THR A 725 -0.13 -67.64 -88.23
N VAL A 726 -0.82 -68.54 -88.93
CA VAL A 726 -0.63 -69.99 -88.90
C VAL A 726 -0.27 -70.49 -90.30
N ASP A 727 0.94 -71.00 -90.49
CA ASP A 727 1.40 -71.62 -91.74
C ASP A 727 1.08 -73.12 -91.77
N VAL A 728 0.35 -73.56 -92.79
CA VAL A 728 -0.03 -74.97 -93.01
C VAL A 728 0.85 -75.59 -94.11
N GLU A 729 1.62 -76.64 -93.77
CA GLU A 729 2.53 -77.35 -94.68
C GLU A 729 1.83 -78.55 -95.40
N ASN A 730 1.98 -78.64 -96.74
CA ASN A 730 1.46 -79.72 -97.62
C ASN A 730 2.11 -81.10 -97.38
N VAL A 731 1.35 -82.19 -97.59
CA VAL A 731 1.80 -83.60 -97.44
C VAL A 731 1.47 -84.46 -98.68
N ASN A 732 2.50 -85.04 -99.33
CA ASN A 732 2.42 -85.79 -100.61
C ASN A 732 1.49 -87.03 -100.64
N ARG A 733 0.79 -87.25 -101.77
CA ARG A 733 -0.20 -88.29 -102.10
C ARG A 733 0.24 -89.05 -103.36
N ALA A 734 -0.32 -90.26 -103.59
CA ALA A 734 0.05 -91.14 -104.70
C ALA A 734 -0.82 -90.92 -105.97
N PRO A 735 -0.33 -91.30 -107.18
CA PRO A 735 -1.13 -91.29 -108.41
C PRO A 735 -2.35 -92.21 -108.35
N VAL A 736 -3.41 -91.83 -109.06
CA VAL A 736 -4.69 -92.56 -109.06
C VAL A 736 -5.09 -92.98 -110.46
N LYS A 737 -5.40 -94.26 -110.67
CA LYS A 737 -6.03 -94.74 -111.91
C LYS A 737 -7.49 -94.34 -111.99
N VAL A 738 -7.92 -93.89 -113.16
CA VAL A 738 -9.30 -93.43 -113.41
C VAL A 738 -10.29 -94.61 -113.51
N ILE A 739 -9.82 -95.80 -113.91
CA ILE A 739 -10.64 -97.01 -114.05
C ILE A 739 -9.91 -98.24 -113.47
N PRO A 740 -10.62 -99.27 -112.98
CA PRO A 740 -9.97 -100.42 -112.35
C PRO A 740 -9.31 -101.41 -113.32
N SER A 741 -9.84 -101.56 -114.55
CA SER A 741 -9.29 -102.40 -115.63
C SER A 741 -9.91 -102.02 -116.97
N LEU A 742 -9.20 -102.25 -118.07
CA LEU A 742 -9.69 -102.01 -119.43
C LEU A 742 -9.85 -103.34 -120.19
N ASN A 743 -11.05 -103.62 -120.70
CA ASN A 743 -11.31 -104.76 -121.58
C ASN A 743 -11.70 -104.25 -122.97
N THR A 744 -11.03 -104.72 -124.02
CA THR A 744 -11.30 -104.32 -125.39
C THR A 744 -11.25 -105.52 -126.34
N THR A 745 -11.85 -105.35 -127.53
CA THR A 745 -11.87 -106.36 -128.58
C THR A 745 -11.44 -105.69 -129.88
N ILE A 746 -10.49 -106.29 -130.57
CA ILE A 746 -10.02 -105.83 -131.88
C ILE A 746 -10.11 -106.96 -132.90
N MET A 747 -10.26 -106.62 -134.17
CA MET A 747 -10.17 -107.61 -135.25
C MET A 747 -8.69 -107.86 -135.56
N GLU A 748 -8.34 -109.07 -135.97
CA GLU A 748 -7.00 -109.35 -136.50
C GLU A 748 -6.60 -108.32 -137.57
N THR A 749 -5.33 -107.91 -137.61
CA THR A 749 -4.74 -106.83 -138.44
C THR A 749 -5.02 -105.37 -138.02
N PHE A 750 -5.79 -105.10 -136.96
CA PHE A 750 -6.00 -103.74 -136.45
C PHE A 750 -5.14 -103.43 -135.22
N THR A 751 -4.41 -102.31 -135.24
CA THR A 751 -3.62 -101.83 -134.09
C THR A 751 -4.50 -101.13 -133.05
N LEU A 752 -4.39 -101.56 -131.80
CA LEU A 752 -4.88 -100.83 -130.63
C LEU A 752 -3.83 -99.81 -130.16
N ASN A 753 -4.24 -98.56 -129.94
CA ASN A 753 -3.43 -97.50 -129.35
C ASN A 753 -4.25 -96.78 -128.27
N LEU A 754 -3.71 -96.66 -127.05
CA LEU A 754 -4.37 -96.10 -125.87
C LEU A 754 -3.48 -95.06 -125.17
N ASP A 755 -4.03 -93.88 -124.90
CA ASP A 755 -3.34 -92.79 -124.19
C ASP A 755 -3.41 -92.99 -122.66
N LEU A 756 -2.26 -93.17 -122.01
CA LEU A 756 -2.15 -93.46 -120.58
C LEU A 756 -2.38 -92.23 -119.70
N SER A 757 -2.15 -91.02 -120.21
CA SER A 757 -2.36 -89.77 -119.47
C SER A 757 -3.85 -89.51 -119.16
N SER A 758 -4.75 -90.10 -119.97
CA SER A 758 -6.19 -90.08 -119.71
C SER A 758 -6.65 -91.13 -118.69
N LEU A 759 -5.77 -92.06 -118.32
CA LEU A 759 -6.10 -93.21 -117.47
C LEU A 759 -5.48 -93.09 -116.06
N PHE A 760 -4.55 -92.17 -115.84
CA PHE A 760 -3.90 -91.89 -114.55
C PHE A 760 -3.73 -90.38 -114.34
N PHE A 761 -3.92 -89.90 -113.11
CA PHE A 761 -3.56 -88.52 -112.70
C PHE A 761 -3.03 -88.49 -111.25
N ASP A 762 -2.24 -87.48 -110.90
CA ASP A 762 -1.75 -87.26 -109.53
C ASP A 762 -2.52 -86.13 -108.81
N PRO A 763 -3.07 -86.34 -107.59
CA PRO A 763 -3.80 -85.31 -106.84
C PRO A 763 -2.97 -84.07 -106.46
N ASP A 764 -1.65 -84.18 -106.35
CA ASP A 764 -0.76 -83.07 -105.99
C ASP A 764 -0.20 -82.36 -107.23
N GLY A 765 -0.50 -82.89 -108.42
CA GLY A 765 -0.07 -82.34 -109.71
C GLY A 765 1.34 -82.76 -110.12
N ASP A 766 1.89 -83.79 -109.48
CA ASP A 766 3.19 -84.38 -109.84
C ASP A 766 3.18 -85.03 -111.24
N ASP A 767 4.34 -84.97 -111.92
CA ASP A 767 4.55 -85.62 -113.22
C ASP A 767 4.58 -87.16 -113.11
N LEU A 768 4.00 -87.88 -114.09
CA LEU A 768 3.86 -89.34 -114.08
C LEU A 768 4.78 -90.08 -115.06
N GLU A 769 5.40 -91.18 -114.61
CA GLU A 769 6.19 -92.12 -115.43
C GLU A 769 5.49 -93.51 -115.54
N PHE A 770 5.55 -94.17 -116.71
CA PHE A 770 4.80 -95.41 -116.99
C PHE A 770 5.68 -96.62 -117.36
N GLU A 771 5.34 -97.79 -116.81
CA GLU A 771 5.96 -99.10 -117.13
C GLU A 771 4.91 -100.16 -117.49
N MET A 772 5.24 -101.14 -118.35
CA MET A 772 4.31 -102.18 -118.82
C MET A 772 4.88 -103.60 -118.77
N GLU A 773 4.03 -104.56 -118.40
CA GLU A 773 4.25 -106.01 -118.59
C GLU A 773 3.15 -106.65 -119.47
N GLY A 774 3.50 -107.55 -120.39
CA GLY A 774 2.53 -108.33 -121.22
C GLY A 774 2.59 -108.07 -122.73
N TYR A 775 1.48 -108.25 -123.44
CA TYR A 775 1.40 -108.05 -124.89
C TYR A 775 1.31 -106.56 -125.26
N GLY A 776 2.08 -106.10 -126.25
CA GLY A 776 2.12 -104.69 -126.68
C GLY A 776 3.45 -104.01 -126.35
N ARG A 777 3.46 -102.69 -126.32
CA ARG A 777 4.58 -101.86 -125.85
C ARG A 777 4.09 -100.45 -125.45
N ILE A 778 4.88 -99.74 -124.64
CA ILE A 778 4.69 -98.29 -124.42
C ILE A 778 5.55 -97.52 -125.43
N GLU A 779 4.94 -96.56 -126.12
CA GLU A 779 5.63 -95.54 -126.90
C GLU A 779 5.25 -94.16 -126.31
N GLU A 780 6.24 -93.46 -125.77
CA GLU A 780 6.07 -92.21 -124.99
C GLU A 780 5.10 -92.41 -123.82
N SER A 781 3.85 -91.98 -123.96
CA SER A 781 2.79 -92.12 -122.94
C SER A 781 1.58 -92.92 -123.47
N SER A 782 1.77 -93.72 -124.52
CA SER A 782 0.70 -94.52 -125.13
C SER A 782 1.03 -96.02 -125.14
N TYR A 783 0.04 -96.84 -124.82
CA TYR A 783 0.10 -98.29 -124.95
C TYR A 783 -0.35 -98.72 -126.35
N VAL A 784 0.46 -99.53 -127.05
CA VAL A 784 0.24 -99.95 -128.44
C VAL A 784 0.33 -101.47 -128.63
N PHE A 785 -0.63 -102.09 -129.32
CA PHE A 785 -0.67 -103.53 -129.66
C PHE A 785 -1.24 -103.82 -131.06
N SER A 786 -0.55 -104.63 -131.89
CA SER A 786 -0.92 -104.93 -133.29
C SER A 786 -0.90 -106.45 -133.60
N PRO A 787 -2.04 -107.16 -133.59
CA PRO A 787 -2.13 -108.60 -133.89
C PRO A 787 -2.21 -108.92 -135.40
N ASP A 788 -1.75 -110.11 -135.81
CA ASP A 788 -1.90 -110.64 -137.19
C ASP A 788 -3.03 -111.69 -137.33
N TYR A 789 -3.23 -112.25 -138.53
CA TYR A 789 -4.30 -113.23 -138.84
C TYR A 789 -4.18 -114.58 -138.10
N ASN A 790 -3.14 -114.79 -137.27
CA ASN A 790 -2.97 -116.00 -136.46
C ASN A 790 -3.11 -115.72 -134.95
N ASP A 791 -3.40 -114.47 -134.56
CA ASP A 791 -3.40 -114.04 -133.16
C ASP A 791 -4.75 -114.19 -132.47
N GLN A 792 -5.74 -114.82 -133.11
CA GLN A 792 -7.09 -115.01 -132.61
C GLN A 792 -7.13 -115.48 -131.15
N GLY A 793 -8.01 -114.85 -130.36
CA GLY A 793 -8.22 -115.14 -128.95
C GLY A 793 -7.69 -114.05 -128.00
N GLN A 794 -7.73 -114.33 -126.70
CA GLN A 794 -7.49 -113.32 -125.66
C GLN A 794 -6.00 -113.08 -125.35
N LYS A 795 -5.60 -111.81 -125.21
CA LYS A 795 -4.28 -111.28 -124.82
C LYS A 795 -4.41 -110.34 -123.60
N LEU A 796 -3.36 -110.22 -122.79
CA LEU A 796 -3.35 -109.42 -121.54
C LEU A 796 -2.09 -108.54 -121.43
N ALA A 797 -2.23 -107.35 -120.84
CA ALA A 797 -1.13 -106.46 -120.46
C ALA A 797 -1.45 -105.69 -119.17
N THR A 798 -0.46 -105.27 -118.39
CA THR A 798 -0.61 -104.42 -117.20
C THR A 798 0.29 -103.20 -117.34
N VAL A 799 -0.22 -102.00 -117.02
CA VAL A 799 0.53 -100.73 -117.03
C VAL A 799 0.52 -100.13 -115.62
N THR A 800 1.68 -99.69 -115.12
CA THR A 800 1.85 -99.03 -113.81
C THR A 800 2.34 -97.59 -113.99
N ALA A 801 1.76 -96.65 -113.24
CA ALA A 801 2.15 -95.24 -113.20
C ALA A 801 2.80 -94.88 -111.84
N TYR A 802 3.88 -94.09 -111.87
CA TYR A 802 4.63 -93.62 -110.69
C TYR A 802 4.66 -92.08 -110.63
N ASP A 803 4.57 -91.50 -109.44
CA ASP A 803 4.87 -90.07 -109.20
C ASP A 803 6.39 -89.82 -109.04
N SER A 804 6.76 -88.54 -108.92
CA SER A 804 8.14 -88.08 -108.79
C SER A 804 8.84 -88.53 -107.49
N LEU A 805 8.06 -88.92 -106.47
CA LEU A 805 8.52 -89.33 -105.14
C LEU A 805 8.43 -90.84 -104.90
N GLY A 806 7.98 -91.61 -105.89
CA GLY A 806 8.00 -93.07 -105.96
C GLY A 806 6.72 -93.78 -105.51
N LEU A 807 5.61 -93.08 -105.25
CA LEU A 807 4.30 -93.73 -105.03
C LEU A 807 3.66 -94.09 -106.39
N SER A 808 2.84 -95.14 -106.43
CA SER A 808 2.35 -95.68 -107.71
C SER A 808 0.99 -96.36 -107.65
N ASP A 809 0.37 -96.51 -108.83
CA ASP A 809 -0.83 -97.33 -109.05
C ASP A 809 -0.83 -98.03 -110.43
N SER A 810 -1.48 -99.21 -110.53
CA SER A 810 -1.44 -100.08 -111.73
C SER A 810 -2.81 -100.41 -112.32
N LEU A 811 -2.87 -100.55 -113.64
CA LEU A 811 -4.05 -100.83 -114.48
C LEU A 811 -3.85 -102.10 -115.36
N LEU A 812 -4.80 -103.04 -115.31
CA LEU A 812 -4.83 -104.23 -116.17
C LEU A 812 -5.63 -104.00 -117.47
N ILE A 813 -5.08 -104.38 -118.62
CA ILE A 813 -5.65 -104.33 -119.97
C ILE A 813 -5.87 -105.75 -120.53
N ARG A 814 -7.08 -106.07 -120.99
CA ARG A 814 -7.43 -107.34 -121.66
C ARG A 814 -7.93 -107.09 -123.08
N ILE A 815 -7.41 -107.84 -124.05
CA ILE A 815 -7.68 -107.64 -125.48
C ILE A 815 -8.16 -108.97 -126.08
N ASP A 816 -9.38 -109.02 -126.61
CA ASP A 816 -9.90 -110.20 -127.33
C ASP A 816 -9.79 -110.00 -128.85
N VAL A 817 -9.07 -110.88 -129.56
CA VAL A 817 -8.80 -110.73 -130.99
C VAL A 817 -9.74 -111.63 -131.83
N ARG A 818 -10.55 -111.05 -132.73
CA ARG A 818 -11.57 -111.74 -133.54
C ARG A 818 -11.21 -111.90 -135.03
N ASP A 819 -11.67 -113.02 -135.60
CA ASP A 819 -11.45 -113.45 -137.00
C ASP A 819 -12.33 -112.68 -138.03
N LYS A 820 -11.89 -112.61 -139.30
CA LYS A 820 -12.48 -111.80 -140.39
C LYS A 820 -12.62 -112.58 -141.72
N ASN A 821 -13.87 -112.76 -142.20
CA ASN A 821 -14.24 -113.55 -143.40
C ASN A 821 -13.49 -113.16 -144.69
N ARG A 822 -13.09 -114.15 -145.50
CA ARG A 822 -12.32 -114.06 -146.76
C ARG A 822 -13.20 -114.41 -147.97
N PRO A 823 -12.95 -113.82 -149.15
CA PRO A 823 -13.76 -114.09 -150.35
C PRO A 823 -13.37 -115.42 -151.04
N ALA A 824 -14.35 -116.04 -151.71
CA ALA A 824 -14.16 -117.24 -152.53
C ALA A 824 -13.26 -117.01 -153.75
N ASP A 825 -12.42 -117.99 -154.11
CA ASP A 825 -11.57 -117.95 -155.29
C ASP A 825 -12.32 -118.42 -156.54
N LEU A 826 -12.28 -117.64 -157.63
CA LEU A 826 -12.96 -117.91 -158.91
C LEU A 826 -12.09 -117.53 -160.13
N PHE A 827 -11.89 -118.47 -161.08
CA PHE A 827 -11.12 -118.20 -162.31
C PHE A 827 -11.66 -118.93 -163.57
N ILE A 828 -12.20 -118.18 -164.53
CA ILE A 828 -12.72 -118.70 -165.81
C ILE A 828 -11.91 -118.11 -166.99
N PRO A 829 -11.41 -118.93 -167.93
CA PRO A 829 -10.60 -118.43 -169.05
C PRO A 829 -11.43 -117.87 -170.23
N ASP A 830 -10.82 -116.97 -171.02
CA ASP A 830 -11.40 -116.38 -172.24
C ASP A 830 -11.66 -117.41 -173.36
N GLY A 831 -12.66 -117.13 -174.21
CA GLY A 831 -13.07 -117.94 -175.35
C GLY A 831 -13.19 -117.17 -176.67
N ILE A 832 -13.25 -117.88 -177.79
CA ILE A 832 -13.42 -117.31 -179.15
C ILE A 832 -14.69 -117.90 -179.77
N ALA A 833 -15.52 -117.05 -180.37
CA ALA A 833 -16.73 -117.45 -181.08
C ALA A 833 -16.83 -116.75 -182.44
N GLU A 834 -17.31 -117.45 -183.47
CA GLU A 834 -17.42 -116.90 -184.82
C GLU A 834 -18.85 -116.43 -185.11
N VAL A 835 -19.01 -115.35 -185.88
CA VAL A 835 -20.33 -114.81 -186.24
C VAL A 835 -21.20 -115.94 -186.83
N GLY A 836 -22.25 -116.35 -186.11
CA GLY A 836 -23.19 -117.41 -186.47
C GLY A 836 -23.12 -118.75 -185.70
N SER A 837 -22.20 -118.99 -184.74
CA SER A 837 -22.00 -120.29 -184.03
C SER A 837 -22.15 -120.25 -182.49
N GLU A 838 -22.64 -121.31 -181.82
CA GLU A 838 -22.89 -121.37 -180.34
C GLU A 838 -21.66 -121.74 -179.46
N TYR A 839 -21.54 -121.14 -178.26
CA TYR A 839 -20.46 -121.31 -177.26
C TYR A 839 -20.99 -121.58 -175.81
N SER A 840 -20.47 -122.56 -175.02
CA SER A 840 -20.95 -122.88 -173.64
C SER A 840 -19.92 -123.47 -172.61
N LEU A 841 -20.12 -123.30 -171.26
CA LEU A 841 -19.19 -123.66 -170.12
C LEU A 841 -19.88 -124.12 -168.79
N TYR A 842 -19.26 -125.02 -167.96
CA TYR A 842 -19.71 -125.40 -166.59
C TYR A 842 -18.89 -124.72 -165.47
N LEU A 843 -19.52 -124.08 -164.49
CA LEU A 843 -18.85 -123.09 -163.61
C LEU A 843 -18.22 -123.64 -162.30
N ARG A 844 -18.73 -124.74 -161.73
CA ARG A 844 -18.26 -125.26 -160.42
C ARG A 844 -16.82 -125.79 -160.42
N GLU A 845 -16.29 -126.21 -161.56
CA GLU A 845 -14.90 -126.70 -161.64
C GLU A 845 -13.86 -125.58 -161.49
N PHE A 846 -14.32 -124.32 -161.44
CA PHE A 846 -13.48 -123.13 -161.48
C PHE A 846 -13.60 -122.24 -160.22
N ALA A 847 -14.23 -122.74 -159.14
CA ALA A 847 -14.42 -121.97 -157.89
C ALA A 847 -14.28 -122.80 -156.58
N SER A 848 -13.72 -122.20 -155.51
CA SER A 848 -13.62 -122.76 -154.13
C SER A 848 -13.46 -121.69 -153.04
N ASP A 849 -13.89 -121.94 -151.79
CA ASP A 849 -13.85 -120.96 -150.67
C ASP A 849 -12.81 -121.29 -149.55
N PRO A 850 -11.94 -120.35 -149.10
CA PRO A 850 -10.92 -120.58 -148.07
C PRO A 850 -11.43 -120.73 -146.62
N ASP A 851 -12.62 -120.21 -146.30
CA ASP A 851 -13.26 -120.31 -144.97
C ASP A 851 -14.24 -121.50 -144.90
N GLY A 852 -14.50 -122.14 -146.04
CA GLY A 852 -15.28 -123.37 -146.18
C GLY A 852 -16.76 -123.16 -146.49
N ASP A 853 -17.15 -121.97 -146.94
CA ASP A 853 -18.55 -121.60 -147.22
C ASP A 853 -19.06 -122.12 -148.60
N ASN A 854 -20.38 -122.31 -148.77
CA ASN A 854 -21.01 -122.78 -150.03
C ASN A 854 -21.11 -121.68 -151.11
N LEU A 855 -21.15 -122.05 -152.41
CA LEU A 855 -21.05 -121.12 -153.56
C LEU A 855 -22.26 -121.13 -154.54
N GLU A 856 -22.69 -119.94 -154.97
CA GLU A 856 -23.78 -119.68 -155.96
C GLU A 856 -23.30 -118.78 -157.13
N PHE A 857 -23.70 -119.05 -158.38
CA PHE A 857 -23.22 -118.35 -159.60
C PHE A 857 -24.31 -117.57 -160.34
N ARG A 858 -23.98 -116.38 -160.84
CA ARG A 858 -24.91 -115.50 -161.57
C ARG A 858 -24.24 -114.77 -162.75
N LEU A 859 -24.95 -114.69 -163.88
CA LEU A 859 -24.57 -113.78 -164.98
C LEU A 859 -25.00 -112.36 -164.65
N LEU A 860 -24.03 -111.46 -164.56
CA LEU A 860 -24.28 -110.05 -164.29
C LEU A 860 -24.40 -109.23 -165.57
N SER A 861 -23.55 -109.50 -166.57
CA SER A 861 -23.59 -108.79 -167.85
C SER A 861 -22.85 -109.57 -168.95
N GLY A 862 -23.12 -109.23 -170.21
CA GLY A 862 -22.59 -109.90 -171.39
C GLY A 862 -23.69 -110.63 -172.15
N PRO A 863 -23.43 -111.04 -173.39
CA PRO A 863 -24.41 -111.79 -174.15
C PRO A 863 -24.56 -113.21 -173.60
N GLY A 864 -25.68 -113.88 -173.86
CA GLY A 864 -25.92 -115.24 -173.38
C GLY A 864 -26.68 -115.33 -172.04
N GLU A 865 -26.66 -116.52 -171.42
CA GLU A 865 -27.38 -116.82 -170.18
C GLU A 865 -26.67 -117.86 -169.28
N VAL A 866 -26.97 -117.87 -167.97
CA VAL A 866 -26.54 -118.90 -167.01
C VAL A 866 -27.73 -119.63 -166.42
N VAL A 867 -27.74 -120.97 -166.55
CA VAL A 867 -28.80 -121.84 -166.02
C VAL A 867 -28.16 -123.02 -165.30
N GLU A 868 -28.57 -123.28 -164.05
CA GLU A 868 -28.09 -124.39 -163.20
C GLU A 868 -26.55 -124.53 -163.12
N GLY A 869 -25.82 -123.41 -163.15
CA GLY A 869 -24.35 -123.39 -163.07
C GLY A 869 -23.61 -123.58 -164.41
N ARG A 870 -24.28 -123.37 -165.55
CA ARG A 870 -23.71 -123.44 -166.91
C ARG A 870 -24.01 -122.18 -167.74
N TYR A 871 -23.06 -121.67 -168.53
CA TYR A 871 -23.16 -120.47 -169.41
C TYR A 871 -23.29 -120.80 -170.92
N SER A 872 -24.06 -120.04 -171.76
CA SER A 872 -24.22 -120.22 -173.25
C SER A 872 -24.46 -118.93 -174.12
N PHE A 873 -23.97 -118.82 -175.39
CA PHE A 873 -24.08 -117.62 -176.32
C PHE A 873 -23.94 -117.90 -177.88
N ILE A 874 -24.63 -117.13 -178.79
CA ILE A 874 -24.55 -117.15 -180.31
C ILE A 874 -24.43 -115.71 -180.97
N PRO A 875 -23.43 -115.34 -181.83
CA PRO A 875 -23.17 -113.93 -182.31
C PRO A 875 -23.59 -113.48 -183.76
N THR A 876 -23.76 -112.16 -184.03
CA THR A 876 -24.11 -111.45 -185.33
C THR A 876 -23.14 -110.31 -185.76
N ARG A 877 -23.34 -109.59 -186.92
CA ARG A 877 -22.46 -108.45 -187.36
C ARG A 877 -22.43 -107.26 -186.40
N LYS A 878 -23.45 -107.14 -185.55
CA LYS A 878 -23.49 -106.12 -184.50
C LYS A 878 -22.70 -106.54 -183.26
N ASP A 879 -22.45 -107.84 -183.11
CA ASP A 879 -21.75 -108.43 -181.96
C ASP A 879 -20.26 -108.67 -182.27
N ILE A 880 -19.81 -108.27 -183.47
CA ILE A 880 -18.41 -108.28 -183.85
C ILE A 880 -17.63 -107.39 -182.90
N GLY A 881 -16.64 -108.01 -182.27
CA GLY A 881 -15.73 -107.44 -181.32
C GLY A 881 -15.64 -108.27 -180.05
N LYS A 882 -14.93 -107.71 -179.10
CA LYS A 882 -14.81 -108.25 -177.76
C LYS A 882 -16.19 -108.24 -177.08
N ASN A 883 -16.77 -109.40 -176.79
CA ASN A 883 -17.96 -109.49 -175.94
C ASN A 883 -17.53 -109.91 -174.54
N GLU A 884 -17.58 -108.99 -173.59
CA GLU A 884 -17.25 -109.30 -172.21
C GLU A 884 -18.44 -109.95 -171.51
N VAL A 885 -18.13 -111.00 -170.75
CA VAL A 885 -19.06 -111.75 -169.92
C VAL A 885 -18.57 -111.62 -168.49
N LEU A 886 -19.46 -111.18 -167.60
CA LEU A 886 -19.18 -111.03 -166.19
C LEU A 886 -20.04 -111.99 -165.39
N LEU A 887 -19.38 -112.90 -164.68
CA LEU A 887 -20.00 -113.82 -163.75
C LEU A 887 -19.66 -113.43 -162.32
N GLU A 888 -20.61 -113.57 -161.42
CA GLU A 888 -20.42 -113.44 -159.98
C GLU A 888 -20.55 -114.82 -159.35
N VAL A 889 -19.59 -115.21 -158.52
CA VAL A 889 -19.79 -116.24 -157.49
C VAL A 889 -19.93 -115.56 -156.14
N MET A 890 -20.87 -116.02 -155.34
CA MET A 890 -21.11 -115.51 -153.99
C MET A 890 -21.03 -116.65 -152.99
N ASP A 891 -20.33 -116.42 -151.88
CA ASP A 891 -20.32 -117.32 -150.72
C ASP A 891 -21.60 -117.15 -149.86
N GLU A 892 -21.86 -118.09 -148.96
CA GLU A 892 -23.04 -118.07 -148.07
C GLU A 892 -23.09 -116.82 -147.16
N LYS A 893 -21.95 -116.17 -146.90
CA LYS A 893 -21.86 -114.97 -146.04
C LYS A 893 -21.88 -113.67 -146.85
N GLY A 894 -22.12 -113.75 -148.15
CA GLY A 894 -22.40 -112.64 -149.04
C GLY A 894 -21.16 -111.97 -149.65
N MET A 895 -19.96 -112.52 -149.47
CA MET A 895 -18.78 -112.05 -150.18
C MET A 895 -18.85 -112.55 -151.62
N LYS A 896 -18.73 -111.59 -152.54
CA LYS A 896 -18.89 -111.81 -153.98
C LYS A 896 -17.54 -111.70 -154.64
N THR A 897 -17.23 -112.71 -155.45
CA THR A 897 -16.08 -112.69 -156.34
C THR A 897 -16.60 -112.72 -157.77
N GLU A 898 -16.34 -111.63 -158.49
CA GLU A 898 -16.66 -111.56 -159.90
C GLU A 898 -15.49 -112.04 -160.75
N ASN A 899 -15.77 -112.82 -161.78
CA ASN A 899 -14.81 -113.17 -162.81
C ASN A 899 -15.33 -112.71 -164.16
N ARG A 900 -14.53 -111.85 -164.80
CA ARG A 900 -14.80 -111.31 -166.13
C ARG A 900 -13.98 -112.11 -167.12
N PHE A 901 -14.64 -112.71 -168.08
CA PHE A 901 -13.99 -113.38 -169.19
C PHE A 901 -14.60 -112.90 -170.49
N THR A 902 -13.89 -113.14 -171.57
CA THR A 902 -14.17 -112.56 -172.86
C THR A 902 -14.58 -113.63 -173.83
N VAL A 903 -15.64 -113.39 -174.59
CA VAL A 903 -15.91 -114.10 -175.83
C VAL A 903 -15.59 -113.16 -176.98
N MET A 904 -14.40 -113.33 -177.57
CA MET A 904 -14.00 -112.53 -178.72
C MET A 904 -14.75 -113.02 -179.96
N VAL A 905 -15.58 -112.13 -180.52
CA VAL A 905 -16.32 -112.35 -181.76
C VAL A 905 -15.66 -111.52 -182.83
N GLU A 906 -15.34 -112.08 -183.99
CA GLU A 906 -14.51 -111.36 -184.97
C GLU A 906 -15.15 -111.26 -186.35
N THR A 907 -14.72 -110.23 -187.08
CA THR A 907 -14.96 -110.00 -188.52
C THR A 907 -13.72 -109.41 -189.18
N SER A 908 -13.65 -109.43 -190.51
CA SER A 908 -12.42 -109.13 -191.25
C SER A 908 -12.49 -108.10 -192.42
N GLU A 909 -13.46 -107.16 -192.50
CA GLU A 909 -13.67 -106.19 -193.64
C GLU A 909 -13.47 -104.64 -193.29
N LYS A 910 -12.96 -103.74 -194.20
CA LYS A 910 -12.61 -102.27 -194.00
C LYS A 910 -12.89 -101.28 -195.17
N VAL A 911 -12.89 -99.92 -195.01
CA VAL A 911 -12.99 -98.77 -196.00
C VAL A 911 -11.79 -97.77 -195.97
N THR A 912 -11.15 -97.44 -197.10
CA THR A 912 -9.80 -96.86 -197.16
C THR A 912 -9.60 -95.52 -197.92
N ILE A 913 -10.53 -95.05 -198.75
CA ILE A 913 -10.41 -93.76 -199.47
C ILE A 913 -11.79 -93.11 -199.53
N ILE A 914 -11.89 -91.81 -199.26
CA ILE A 914 -13.09 -90.96 -199.40
C ILE A 914 -12.75 -89.70 -200.20
N SER A 915 -13.12 -89.65 -201.47
CA SER A 915 -12.83 -88.52 -202.37
C SER A 915 -14.10 -87.75 -202.73
N TYR A 916 -14.16 -86.41 -202.55
CA TYR A 916 -15.36 -85.60 -202.88
C TYR A 916 -15.09 -84.19 -203.49
N ALA A 917 -16.09 -83.59 -204.18
CA ALA A 917 -16.04 -82.24 -204.82
C ALA A 917 -17.45 -81.58 -205.00
N LEU A 918 -17.62 -80.27 -204.74
CA LEU A 918 -18.91 -79.55 -204.72
C LEU A 918 -18.92 -78.27 -205.62
N ARG A 919 -20.02 -78.00 -206.34
CA ARG A 919 -20.18 -76.86 -207.30
C ARG A 919 -20.97 -75.69 -206.68
N SER A 920 -20.37 -74.50 -206.64
CA SER A 920 -21.06 -73.22 -206.35
C SER A 920 -22.08 -73.31 -205.20
N VAL A 921 -21.59 -73.47 -203.98
CA VAL A 921 -22.39 -73.39 -202.77
C VAL A 921 -22.35 -71.98 -202.20
N ASP A 922 -23.38 -71.63 -201.47
CA ASP A 922 -23.48 -70.32 -200.82
C ASP A 922 -22.55 -70.19 -199.60
N SER A 923 -21.74 -71.21 -199.31
CA SER A 923 -20.72 -71.24 -198.25
C SER A 923 -19.55 -72.14 -198.65
N ASP A 924 -18.35 -71.78 -198.21
CA ASP A 924 -17.16 -72.60 -198.38
C ASP A 924 -17.01 -73.68 -197.30
N LEU A 925 -17.80 -73.61 -196.23
CA LEU A 925 -17.78 -74.63 -195.18
C LEU A 925 -18.69 -75.82 -195.56
N VAL A 926 -18.12 -77.03 -195.53
CA VAL A 926 -18.82 -78.29 -195.85
C VAL A 926 -18.57 -79.31 -194.75
N ARG A 927 -19.64 -79.81 -194.14
CA ARG A 927 -19.52 -80.89 -193.14
C ARG A 927 -19.83 -82.24 -193.77
N ILE A 928 -18.92 -83.22 -193.63
CA ILE A 928 -19.10 -84.62 -194.06
C ILE A 928 -19.29 -85.52 -192.85
N VAL A 929 -20.33 -86.34 -192.85
CA VAL A 929 -20.65 -87.19 -191.70
C VAL A 929 -21.03 -88.59 -192.16
N ALA A 930 -20.41 -89.62 -191.59
CA ALA A 930 -20.54 -91.04 -191.94
C ALA A 930 -20.54 -91.96 -190.70
N GLY A 931 -21.71 -92.26 -190.14
CA GLY A 931 -21.78 -92.94 -188.84
C GLY A 931 -21.09 -92.12 -187.74
N GLN A 932 -20.19 -92.74 -186.97
CA GLN A 932 -19.35 -92.01 -186.00
C GLN A 932 -18.18 -91.25 -186.66
N HIS A 933 -17.95 -91.45 -187.95
CA HIS A 933 -16.90 -90.74 -188.67
C HIS A 933 -17.44 -89.43 -189.20
N GLU A 934 -17.15 -88.33 -188.54
CA GLU A 934 -17.29 -87.01 -189.16
C GLU A 934 -15.95 -86.45 -189.61
N ILE A 935 -15.99 -85.64 -190.66
CA ILE A 935 -14.88 -84.78 -191.05
C ILE A 935 -15.44 -83.47 -191.60
N LEU A 936 -15.03 -82.36 -191.00
CA LEU A 936 -15.35 -81.04 -191.50
C LEU A 936 -14.36 -80.66 -192.58
N SER A 937 -14.87 -79.99 -193.61
CA SER A 937 -14.07 -79.47 -194.70
C SER A 937 -14.26 -77.97 -194.86
N GLN A 938 -13.13 -77.30 -195.10
CA GLN A 938 -13.08 -75.89 -195.48
C GLN A 938 -13.12 -75.68 -197.00
N GLU A 939 -13.06 -76.78 -197.75
CA GLU A 939 -13.03 -76.73 -199.18
C GLU A 939 -14.16 -77.55 -199.75
N ARG A 940 -14.60 -77.08 -200.89
CA ARG A 940 -15.62 -77.76 -201.67
C ARG A 940 -15.09 -79.05 -202.29
N GLN A 941 -13.79 -79.27 -202.35
CA GLN A 941 -13.23 -80.45 -202.99
C GLN A 941 -12.00 -80.97 -202.24
N SER A 942 -12.00 -82.26 -201.89
CA SER A 942 -10.89 -82.91 -201.21
C SER A 942 -10.86 -84.42 -201.42
N VAL A 943 -9.66 -85.00 -201.43
CA VAL A 943 -9.46 -86.45 -201.34
C VAL A 943 -8.99 -86.77 -199.94
N VAL A 944 -9.77 -87.56 -199.23
CA VAL A 944 -9.50 -87.95 -197.85
C VAL A 944 -9.07 -89.40 -197.87
N LYS A 945 -7.80 -89.65 -197.59
CA LYS A 945 -7.38 -91.01 -197.23
C LYS A 945 -8.05 -91.37 -195.91
N THR A 946 -8.65 -92.56 -195.85
CA THR A 946 -9.30 -93.07 -194.63
C THR A 946 -8.80 -94.47 -194.31
N ASP A 947 -9.11 -94.96 -193.11
CA ASP A 947 -8.88 -96.35 -192.69
C ASP A 947 -10.04 -96.75 -191.77
N TRP A 948 -11.25 -96.44 -192.24
CA TRP A 948 -12.48 -96.61 -191.49
C TRP A 948 -12.91 -98.06 -191.59
N ILE A 949 -13.16 -98.71 -190.46
CA ILE A 949 -13.78 -100.04 -190.45
C ILE A 949 -15.14 -99.93 -191.10
N PHE A 950 -15.52 -100.90 -191.93
CA PHE A 950 -16.79 -100.79 -192.66
C PHE A 950 -17.97 -101.11 -191.73
N ASN A 951 -18.38 -100.11 -190.98
CA ASN A 951 -19.40 -100.21 -189.94
C ASN A 951 -20.45 -99.08 -190.02
N PHE A 952 -20.61 -98.46 -191.19
CA PHE A 952 -21.52 -97.32 -191.45
C PHE A 952 -22.15 -97.38 -192.85
N ASN A 953 -23.22 -96.60 -193.07
CA ASN A 953 -24.14 -96.82 -194.21
C ASN A 953 -24.48 -95.56 -195.00
N GLU A 954 -24.24 -94.37 -194.47
CA GLU A 954 -24.65 -93.12 -195.09
C GLU A 954 -23.54 -92.10 -194.91
N ILE A 955 -23.36 -91.22 -195.90
CA ILE A 955 -22.43 -90.10 -195.85
C ILE A 955 -23.15 -88.81 -196.25
N HIS A 956 -23.28 -87.88 -195.30
CA HIS A 956 -24.01 -86.63 -195.47
C HIS A 956 -23.07 -85.45 -195.69
N PHE A 957 -23.48 -84.50 -196.54
CA PHE A 957 -22.81 -83.23 -196.84
C PHE A 957 -23.72 -82.05 -196.47
N PHE A 958 -23.27 -81.17 -195.56
CA PHE A 958 -24.02 -79.97 -195.13
C PHE A 958 -23.24 -78.68 -195.43
N ALA A 959 -23.91 -77.62 -195.90
CA ALA A 959 -23.37 -76.27 -196.12
C ALA A 959 -23.83 -75.40 -194.97
N VAL A 960 -22.96 -74.48 -194.55
CA VAL A 960 -23.16 -73.74 -193.30
C VAL A 960 -23.36 -72.26 -193.61
N ASN A 961 -24.59 -71.76 -193.45
CA ASN A 961 -24.99 -70.39 -193.75
C ASN A 961 -25.74 -69.77 -192.55
N GLU A 962 -25.86 -68.44 -192.51
CA GLU A 962 -26.50 -67.72 -191.39
C GLU A 962 -27.98 -68.08 -191.17
N SER A 963 -28.72 -68.44 -192.21
CA SER A 963 -30.10 -68.94 -192.11
C SER A 963 -30.20 -70.42 -191.67
N GLY A 964 -29.08 -71.04 -191.30
CA GLY A 964 -28.98 -72.42 -190.83
C GLY A 964 -28.25 -73.36 -191.79
N ASP A 965 -27.83 -74.51 -191.25
CA ASP A 965 -27.25 -75.61 -192.02
C ASP A 965 -28.22 -76.04 -193.11
N THR A 966 -27.77 -75.91 -194.34
CA THR A 966 -28.54 -76.30 -195.51
C THR A 966 -27.92 -77.58 -196.06
N LEU A 967 -28.66 -78.69 -196.02
CA LEU A 967 -28.19 -79.98 -196.56
C LEU A 967 -27.89 -79.79 -198.04
N ILE A 968 -26.62 -79.95 -198.39
CA ILE A 968 -26.18 -79.82 -199.77
C ILE A 968 -26.23 -81.15 -200.48
N GLY A 969 -26.13 -82.26 -199.77
CA GLY A 969 -26.50 -83.55 -200.34
C GLY A 969 -26.07 -84.74 -199.52
N THR A 970 -26.52 -85.92 -199.92
CA THR A 970 -26.23 -87.18 -199.24
C THR A 970 -25.71 -88.20 -200.25
N ALA A 971 -24.86 -89.11 -199.78
CA ALA A 971 -24.46 -90.33 -200.44
C ALA A 971 -24.76 -91.53 -199.54
N VAL A 972 -25.36 -92.59 -200.09
CA VAL A 972 -25.84 -93.75 -199.31
C VAL A 972 -25.09 -95.03 -199.71
N PHE A 973 -24.78 -95.88 -198.72
CA PHE A 973 -24.06 -97.17 -198.74
C PHE A 973 -24.86 -98.26 -198.00
N ASP A 974 -25.77 -98.89 -198.69
CA ASP A 974 -26.59 -99.98 -198.21
C ASP A 974 -25.80 -101.31 -198.22
N ASP A 975 -25.98 -102.18 -197.21
CA ASP A 975 -25.42 -103.56 -197.11
C ASP A 975 -25.84 -104.51 -198.26
N VAL A 976 -26.53 -103.96 -199.27
CA VAL A 976 -27.10 -104.65 -200.42
C VAL A 976 -26.40 -104.26 -201.74
N ASP A 977 -25.71 -103.10 -201.82
CA ASP A 977 -25.05 -102.63 -203.04
C ASP A 977 -23.55 -102.43 -202.84
N SER A 978 -22.75 -103.22 -203.56
CA SER A 978 -21.29 -103.30 -203.39
C SER A 978 -20.52 -102.14 -204.05
N GLN A 979 -21.20 -101.22 -204.74
CA GLN A 979 -20.55 -100.09 -205.39
C GLN A 979 -20.29 -98.92 -204.43
N LEU A 980 -19.01 -98.73 -204.14
CA LEU A 980 -18.53 -97.72 -203.20
C LEU A 980 -18.39 -96.30 -203.80
N ASN A 981 -18.64 -96.07 -205.09
CA ASN A 981 -18.74 -94.73 -205.70
C ASN A 981 -20.20 -94.25 -205.68
N ARG A 982 -20.45 -93.02 -205.21
CA ARG A 982 -21.78 -92.41 -205.12
C ARG A 982 -21.79 -90.98 -205.64
N LYS A 983 -22.87 -90.60 -206.31
CA LYS A 983 -23.17 -89.19 -206.60
C LYS A 983 -23.73 -88.55 -205.34
N ILE A 984 -23.34 -87.31 -205.09
CA ILE A 984 -23.93 -86.47 -204.08
C ILE A 984 -25.06 -85.70 -204.76
N TYR A 985 -26.29 -85.95 -204.33
CA TYR A 985 -27.46 -85.23 -204.82
C TYR A 985 -27.96 -84.28 -203.77
N SER A 986 -28.30 -83.07 -204.20
CA SER A 986 -29.10 -82.19 -203.38
C SER A 986 -30.46 -82.83 -203.07
N PRO A 987 -31.16 -82.34 -202.04
CA PRO A 987 -32.54 -82.73 -201.77
C PRO A 987 -33.51 -82.46 -202.95
N ALA A 988 -33.22 -81.48 -203.83
CA ALA A 988 -33.99 -81.19 -205.04
C ALA A 988 -33.66 -82.13 -206.23
N GLY A 989 -32.64 -82.99 -206.09
CA GLY A 989 -32.19 -83.92 -207.12
C GLY A 989 -31.15 -83.35 -208.08
N ASP A 990 -30.87 -82.04 -207.99
CA ASP A 990 -29.78 -81.45 -208.74
C ASP A 990 -28.45 -81.98 -208.24
N TYR A 991 -27.56 -82.17 -209.20
CA TYR A 991 -26.24 -82.75 -208.98
C TYR A 991 -25.30 -81.75 -208.30
N MET A 992 -24.75 -82.17 -207.15
CA MET A 992 -23.93 -81.31 -206.29
C MET A 992 -22.46 -81.67 -206.34
N GLY A 993 -22.16 -82.96 -206.53
CA GLY A 993 -20.82 -83.48 -206.42
C GLY A 993 -20.75 -84.99 -206.55
N ASN A 994 -19.56 -85.56 -206.38
CA ASN A 994 -19.34 -87.00 -206.29
C ASN A 994 -18.63 -87.35 -204.98
N ILE A 995 -18.80 -88.60 -204.52
CA ILE A 995 -18.04 -89.24 -203.45
C ILE A 995 -17.59 -90.65 -203.88
N ILE A 996 -16.42 -91.13 -203.44
CA ILE A 996 -15.94 -92.50 -203.71
C ILE A 996 -15.33 -93.11 -202.45
N LEU A 997 -15.80 -94.31 -202.06
CA LEU A 997 -15.30 -95.24 -201.03
C LEU A 997 -14.45 -96.40 -201.65
N VAL A 998 -13.60 -97.10 -200.88
CA VAL A 998 -12.83 -98.28 -201.33
C VAL A 998 -12.64 -99.29 -200.17
N THR A 999 -13.18 -100.52 -200.22
CA THR A 999 -13.14 -101.52 -199.11
C THR A 999 -12.19 -102.73 -199.31
N LYS A 1000 -11.87 -103.48 -198.23
CA LYS A 1000 -11.00 -104.67 -198.25
C LYS A 1000 -11.26 -105.65 -197.10
#